data_AF-A0A2U8W1K0-F1
#
_entry.id   AF-A0A2U8W1K0-F1
#
_cell.length_a   1.000
_cell.length_b   1.000
_cell.length_c   1.000
_cell.angle_alpha   90.00
_cell.angle_beta   90.00
_cell.angle_gamma   90.00
#
_symmetry.space_group_name_H-M   'P 1'
#
loop_
_entity.id
_entity.type
_entity.pdbx_description
1 polymer ?
#
loop_
_entity_poly.entity_id
_entity_poly.type
_entity_poly.pdbx_seq_one_letter_code
_entity_poly.pdbx_strand_id
1 'polypeptide(L)'
;MYGKFESSTSTYFLALKLDNAAGAAETSIGPNTTIWLNTDRNASTGYQVFAGSPVGAEYKIEFGATGIPTLYSLDAAGGITAASAGLQYKFSPDNQTIELSIPQSVLSQSFASGAIPGVDMALDINDRVFAPSNFGAPFTIKAPAAHVDDHQLKVGIVYSETSAARYFNSTAYSDLFMAAQNQATMAGIPYDVLSEADLKNIDTLKQYDTLIFPSFANVKQGDLSAIQNTLTDAVYKYGISLIAAGNFMTNDENGTALSVDAYARMKSLLGVQPDHFDSVTSDAIHASGDNAASVIGYAADPNNPIHTYTANATSNVGVAVYTGTDPSAQVVATQTTTGGTQPGTHNAILATQTGGKNVFFSTEGMLADSNMLGHALDYTIQSQKLAGPELSLQMSRFASIVATRVDMDQAMYPEDVAPGGGAGINEKFLSIVQQWKQSYNFAGSYYVDIGDGQNGTYASNTSGSDPSLWTSASLQHSASFYQQLIALGGEIGSHTMTHPEDTNPLTAAQLAYQFGASKTLLEKYLPGYQVVGTALPGAPETLATDESIYKAAPSYAYITGRYTGVGANYPGAFGYLTPSASDTQKVFIAPNMKADFSLVEALPQFGGGMTAAQAAAEWQKEFDALSSHSDLPVAVWTWHDYGAAAWPTNGTAQSPYTTDMYTSFISYASQRGSEFVTLADLAQRITASEKATFDYRFDSGTNTLTASVTGGNLGNFALDLQAGYHIASVSNGGQAWYAYDDDSVFLPASLSGATYNIQLGTSASQVTHITALPMRADLISLSGNGRDLSFQVTGDGQVSLDLADLNGFTVKVTGATVIGQTQDATGAHLVLGLTGLATHDVSVELVPTAQPQNRPFFGEVSNDPHSAAGEVYALYDAVLHRPSDVGGQQYWTGVHSAGLSLHDIAQAFLDSSEGQSHLGSGDNLSFVQALYQTALDRAGDTGGVQYWTSSLDQGLSRADAIVSFAFSAENLAGLQSAYSAGIFTADADAGEAARLYYGLLNRAPDAGGLQYWSGALKGGLSDADAAQSFIGSTEHQVKYASLTDAAFVDTLYQNALGRQADTGGHDYWAGILAQGGSRASVAVGITQSDEAHQHLLSFIETGWHLV
;
A
#
# COMPACT_ATOMS: atom_id res chain seq x y z
N MET A 1 27.26 -13.40 38.91
CA MET A 1 27.91 -13.84 37.66
C MET A 1 27.21 -13.16 36.52
N TYR A 2 27.95 -12.76 35.50
CA TYR A 2 27.44 -12.19 34.27
C TYR A 2 28.04 -12.97 33.09
N GLY A 3 27.28 -13.18 32.03
CA GLY A 3 27.79 -13.78 30.81
C GLY A 3 27.08 -13.25 29.58
N LYS A 4 27.82 -13.08 28.48
CA LYS A 4 27.29 -12.67 27.18
C LYS A 4 27.91 -13.49 26.05
N PHE A 5 27.19 -13.62 24.95
CA PHE A 5 27.77 -14.09 23.69
C PHE A 5 27.94 -12.91 22.75
N GLU A 6 29.12 -12.78 22.16
CA GLU A 6 29.46 -11.74 21.21
C GLU A 6 29.43 -12.32 19.79
N SER A 7 28.36 -12.05 19.05
CA SER A 7 28.14 -12.61 17.71
C SER A 7 29.24 -12.21 16.72
N SER A 8 29.73 -10.97 16.80
CA SER A 8 30.76 -10.43 15.89
C SER A 8 32.09 -11.19 15.95
N THR A 9 32.38 -11.83 17.09
CA THR A 9 33.62 -12.59 17.32
C THR A 9 33.37 -14.06 17.65
N SER A 10 32.11 -14.50 17.61
CA SER A 10 31.65 -15.83 18.01
C SER A 10 32.25 -16.29 19.35
N THR A 11 32.18 -15.42 20.38
CA THR A 11 32.90 -15.61 21.65
C THR A 11 31.97 -15.47 22.85
N TYR A 12 32.04 -16.42 23.79
CA TYR A 12 31.37 -16.30 25.10
C TYR A 12 32.25 -15.52 26.06
N PHE A 13 31.71 -14.49 26.69
CA PHE A 13 32.35 -13.75 27.77
C PHE A 13 31.68 -14.10 29.09
N LEU A 14 32.48 -14.35 30.11
CA LEU A 14 32.04 -14.69 31.46
C LEU A 14 32.74 -13.78 32.47
N ALA A 15 31.97 -13.22 33.39
CA ALA A 15 32.47 -12.46 34.53
C ALA A 15 31.97 -13.07 35.85
N LEU A 16 32.91 -13.39 36.73
CA LEU A 16 32.67 -13.89 38.08
C LEU A 16 33.06 -12.82 39.08
N LYS A 17 32.21 -12.56 40.06
CA LYS A 17 32.49 -11.64 41.17
C LYS A 17 32.01 -12.27 42.47
N LEU A 18 32.87 -12.27 43.49
CA LEU A 18 32.51 -12.64 44.86
C LEU A 18 31.77 -11.49 45.55
N ASP A 19 30.79 -11.84 46.38
CA ASP A 19 29.99 -10.86 47.12
C ASP A 19 30.66 -10.55 48.48
N ASN A 20 30.94 -9.28 48.75
CA ASN A 20 31.72 -8.83 49.92
C ASN A 20 30.89 -8.70 51.21
N ALA A 21 29.98 -9.63 51.46
CA ALA A 21 29.18 -9.64 52.69
C ALA A 21 30.05 -10.06 53.89
N ALA A 22 29.80 -9.46 55.06
CA ALA A 22 30.45 -9.87 56.30
C ALA A 22 30.12 -11.34 56.61
N GLY A 23 31.14 -12.21 56.57
CA GLY A 23 30.99 -13.66 56.74
C GLY A 23 30.97 -14.48 55.43
N ALA A 24 31.33 -13.87 54.29
CA ALA A 24 31.50 -14.60 53.03
C ALA A 24 32.50 -15.77 53.17
N ALA A 25 32.17 -16.91 52.55
CA ALA A 25 32.96 -18.14 52.64
C ALA A 25 34.34 -18.02 51.97
N GLU A 26 34.45 -17.15 50.96
CA GLU A 26 35.68 -16.89 50.20
C GLU A 26 35.81 -15.38 49.92
N THR A 27 37.04 -14.88 49.96
CA THR A 27 37.33 -13.44 49.76
C THR A 27 38.20 -13.16 48.53
N SER A 28 38.59 -14.19 47.78
CA SER A 28 39.35 -14.11 46.52
C SER A 28 39.13 -15.35 45.65
N ILE A 29 39.12 -15.19 44.33
CA ILE A 29 39.09 -16.27 43.33
C ILE A 29 40.53 -16.71 43.06
N GLY A 30 40.82 -18.00 43.22
CA GLY A 30 42.20 -18.49 43.18
C GLY A 30 42.33 -19.93 42.68
N PRO A 31 43.50 -20.56 42.93
CA PRO A 31 43.74 -21.95 42.60
C PRO A 31 42.63 -22.87 43.13
N ASN A 32 42.32 -23.93 42.39
CA ASN A 32 41.23 -24.87 42.62
C ASN A 32 39.82 -24.31 42.33
N THR A 33 39.72 -23.19 41.62
CA THR A 33 38.45 -22.83 40.98
C THR A 33 38.26 -23.66 39.71
N THR A 34 37.07 -24.25 39.55
CA THR A 34 36.65 -24.97 38.35
C THR A 34 35.31 -24.45 37.82
N ILE A 35 35.23 -24.23 36.52
CA ILE A 35 34.00 -23.87 35.80
C ILE A 35 33.69 -25.00 34.84
N TRP A 36 32.65 -25.77 35.12
CA TRP A 36 32.15 -26.85 34.29
C TRP A 36 31.21 -26.28 33.24
N LEU A 37 31.43 -26.67 31.98
CA LEU A 37 30.71 -26.16 30.83
C LEU A 37 30.00 -27.32 30.14
N ASN A 38 28.68 -27.19 30.03
CA ASN A 38 27.82 -28.03 29.20
C ASN A 38 27.45 -27.23 27.95
N THR A 39 27.96 -27.65 26.81
CA THR A 39 27.86 -26.95 25.52
C THR A 39 26.75 -27.51 24.63
N ASP A 40 26.29 -28.74 24.86
CA ASP A 40 25.14 -29.32 24.15
C ASP A 40 23.80 -29.06 24.86
N ARG A 41 23.89 -28.55 26.09
CA ARG A 41 22.79 -28.22 27.01
C ARG A 41 21.90 -29.42 27.33
N ASN A 42 22.46 -30.62 27.22
CA ASN A 42 21.82 -31.86 27.59
C ASN A 42 22.52 -32.43 28.82
N ALA A 43 21.92 -32.22 29.99
CA ALA A 43 22.46 -32.70 31.25
C ALA A 43 22.62 -34.24 31.34
N SER A 44 22.03 -34.98 30.40
CA SER A 44 22.15 -36.45 30.32
C SER A 44 23.36 -36.93 29.50
N THR A 45 23.99 -36.06 28.73
CA THR A 45 25.22 -36.31 27.97
C THR A 45 26.41 -35.66 28.68
N GLY A 46 27.64 -36.04 28.33
CA GLY A 46 28.84 -35.49 28.99
C GLY A 46 29.13 -36.03 30.41
N TYR A 47 30.14 -35.43 31.05
CA TYR A 47 30.64 -35.85 32.35
C TYR A 47 29.74 -35.38 33.50
N GLN A 48 29.51 -36.27 34.46
CA GLN A 48 28.65 -36.03 35.61
C GLN A 48 29.51 -35.63 36.81
N VAL A 49 29.62 -34.32 37.02
CA VAL A 49 30.59 -33.68 37.93
C VAL A 49 30.34 -34.01 39.40
N PHE A 50 29.08 -34.21 39.81
CA PHE A 50 28.72 -34.46 41.21
C PHE A 50 27.67 -35.57 41.32
N ALA A 51 27.80 -36.43 42.34
CA ALA A 51 26.87 -37.52 42.58
C ALA A 51 25.46 -36.99 42.90
N GLY A 52 24.50 -37.21 41.99
CA GLY A 52 23.11 -36.77 42.14
C GLY A 52 22.80 -35.39 41.54
N SER A 53 23.72 -34.76 40.81
CA SER A 53 23.50 -33.47 40.14
C SER A 53 23.96 -33.53 38.68
N PRO A 54 23.03 -33.58 37.71
CA PRO A 54 23.40 -33.77 36.33
C PRO A 54 23.86 -32.44 35.72
N VAL A 55 25.17 -32.26 35.58
CA VAL A 55 25.76 -31.10 34.87
C VAL A 55 25.89 -31.43 33.39
N GLY A 56 26.33 -32.64 33.07
CA GLY A 56 26.65 -33.05 31.71
C GLY A 56 27.74 -32.20 31.08
N ALA A 57 28.93 -32.17 31.68
CA ALA A 57 30.01 -31.28 31.25
C ALA A 57 30.83 -31.90 30.10
N GLU A 58 30.95 -31.19 28.99
CA GLU A 58 31.87 -31.52 27.89
C GLU A 58 33.22 -30.83 28.05
N TYR A 59 33.25 -29.73 28.82
CA TYR A 59 34.47 -28.98 29.07
C TYR A 59 34.54 -28.54 30.53
N LYS A 60 35.76 -28.23 30.98
CA LYS A 60 35.99 -27.49 32.22
C LYS A 60 37.05 -26.42 32.03
N ILE A 61 36.91 -25.30 32.72
CA ILE A 61 37.97 -24.33 32.92
C ILE A 61 38.49 -24.53 34.34
N GLU A 62 39.74 -24.91 34.48
CA GLU A 62 40.36 -25.18 35.77
C GLU A 62 41.49 -24.18 36.04
N PHE A 63 41.50 -23.63 37.25
CA PHE A 63 42.49 -22.70 37.75
C PHE A 63 43.52 -23.53 38.50
N GLY A 64 44.57 -23.94 37.80
CA GLY A 64 45.61 -24.79 38.37
C GLY A 64 46.39 -24.10 39.49
N ALA A 65 47.47 -24.73 39.96
CA ALA A 65 48.30 -24.22 41.07
C ALA A 65 48.87 -22.80 40.85
N THR A 66 48.96 -22.34 39.59
CA THR A 66 49.40 -20.99 39.21
C THR A 66 48.26 -19.96 39.19
N GLY A 67 47.01 -20.37 39.41
CA GLY A 67 45.80 -19.53 39.32
C GLY A 67 45.40 -19.16 37.88
N ILE A 68 46.07 -19.73 36.87
CA ILE A 68 45.82 -19.44 35.46
C ILE A 68 44.65 -20.32 34.97
N PRO A 69 43.54 -19.73 34.47
CA PRO A 69 42.42 -20.50 33.92
C PRO A 69 42.84 -21.20 32.62
N THR A 70 42.62 -22.52 32.57
CA THR A 70 42.89 -23.35 31.39
C THR A 70 41.66 -24.15 31.00
N LEU A 71 41.28 -24.13 29.71
CA LEU A 71 40.15 -24.89 29.19
C LEU A 71 40.58 -26.32 28.85
N TYR A 72 39.79 -27.30 29.29
CA TYR A 72 39.96 -28.72 29.00
C TYR A 72 38.68 -29.29 28.40
N SER A 73 38.83 -30.13 27.39
CA SER A 73 37.76 -30.99 26.88
C SER A 73 37.71 -32.30 27.68
N LEU A 74 36.51 -32.82 27.89
CA LEU A 74 36.24 -33.98 28.71
C LEU A 74 35.57 -35.09 27.88
N ASP A 75 35.89 -36.35 28.20
CA ASP A 75 35.03 -37.48 27.83
C ASP A 75 33.91 -37.69 28.87
N ALA A 76 32.97 -38.60 28.59
CA ALA A 76 31.85 -38.90 29.49
C ALA A 76 32.27 -39.48 30.86
N ALA A 77 33.51 -39.95 31.01
CA ALA A 77 34.07 -40.42 32.27
C ALA A 77 34.85 -39.31 33.03
N GLY A 78 34.94 -38.10 32.46
CA GLY A 78 35.67 -36.96 33.03
C GLY A 78 37.17 -36.98 32.70
N GLY A 79 37.60 -37.86 31.81
CA GLY A 79 38.96 -37.90 31.29
C GLY A 79 39.24 -36.70 30.39
N ILE A 80 40.39 -36.06 30.59
CA ILE A 80 40.81 -34.93 29.74
C ILE A 80 41.21 -35.46 28.37
N THR A 81 40.54 -34.97 27.33
CA THR A 81 40.78 -35.37 25.92
C THR A 81 41.62 -34.35 25.15
N ALA A 82 41.49 -33.07 25.50
CA ALA A 82 42.29 -31.98 24.94
C ALA A 82 42.44 -30.83 25.94
N ALA A 83 43.48 -30.01 25.76
CA ALA A 83 43.70 -28.79 26.54
C ALA A 83 43.95 -27.61 25.61
N SER A 84 43.20 -26.53 25.81
CA SER A 84 43.31 -25.28 25.07
C SER A 84 43.89 -24.22 26.00
N ALA A 85 45.20 -23.97 25.84
CA ALA A 85 45.90 -22.91 26.56
C ALA A 85 45.66 -21.55 25.87
N GLY A 86 45.54 -20.47 26.65
CA GLY A 86 45.48 -19.09 26.11
C GLY A 86 44.09 -18.46 26.06
N LEU A 87 43.14 -18.86 26.92
CA LEU A 87 41.96 -18.04 27.18
C LEU A 87 42.39 -16.63 27.57
N GLN A 88 41.72 -15.59 27.03
CA GLN A 88 41.92 -14.24 27.54
C GLN A 88 41.17 -14.12 28.86
N TYR A 89 41.83 -13.54 29.86
CA TYR A 89 41.23 -13.30 31.16
C TYR A 89 41.86 -12.10 31.85
N LYS A 90 41.16 -11.52 32.81
CA LYS A 90 41.67 -10.46 33.68
C LYS A 90 41.06 -10.54 35.07
N PHE A 91 41.90 -10.48 36.09
CA PHE A 91 41.47 -10.35 37.47
C PHE A 91 41.37 -8.87 37.88
N SER A 92 40.45 -8.58 38.80
CA SER A 92 40.53 -7.34 39.58
C SER A 92 41.77 -7.35 40.49
N PRO A 93 42.28 -6.18 40.92
CA PRO A 93 43.49 -6.10 41.76
C PRO A 93 43.41 -6.88 43.08
N ASP A 94 42.20 -7.12 43.59
CA ASP A 94 41.90 -7.87 44.81
C ASP A 94 41.57 -9.36 44.55
N ASN A 95 41.63 -9.82 43.29
CA ASN A 95 41.21 -11.14 42.83
C ASN A 95 39.77 -11.51 43.20
N GLN A 96 38.91 -10.54 43.50
CA GLN A 96 37.50 -10.83 43.80
C GLN A 96 36.64 -10.97 42.54
N THR A 97 37.13 -10.46 41.41
CA THR A 97 36.48 -10.51 40.12
C THR A 97 37.44 -11.11 39.09
N ILE A 98 36.91 -11.96 38.21
CA ILE A 98 37.59 -12.37 36.97
C ILE A 98 36.64 -12.22 35.79
N GLU A 99 37.16 -11.69 34.69
CA GLU A 99 36.54 -11.75 33.37
C GLU A 99 37.33 -12.71 32.50
N LEU A 100 36.66 -13.53 31.69
CA LEU A 100 37.26 -14.50 30.79
C LEU A 100 36.47 -14.64 29.49
N SER A 101 37.16 -14.89 28.39
CA SER A 101 36.56 -15.09 27.07
C SER A 101 36.82 -16.50 26.55
N ILE A 102 35.79 -17.15 26.00
CA ILE A 102 35.80 -18.50 25.47
C ILE A 102 35.33 -18.44 24.00
N PRO A 103 36.25 -18.36 23.03
CA PRO A 103 35.89 -18.41 21.61
C PRO A 103 35.21 -19.73 21.25
N GLN A 104 34.18 -19.73 20.40
CA GLN A 104 33.57 -20.98 19.93
C GLN A 104 34.56 -21.90 19.21
N SER A 105 35.57 -21.32 18.55
CA SER A 105 36.62 -22.08 17.84
C SER A 105 37.44 -23.00 18.75
N VAL A 106 37.48 -22.77 20.06
CA VAL A 106 38.18 -23.64 21.03
C VAL A 106 37.30 -24.73 21.62
N LEU A 107 36.00 -24.74 21.28
CA LEU A 107 35.01 -25.72 21.69
C LEU A 107 34.73 -26.66 20.51
N SER A 108 35.50 -27.74 20.41
CA SER A 108 35.60 -28.65 19.25
C SER A 108 34.43 -29.64 19.03
N GLN A 109 33.20 -29.34 19.49
CA GLN A 109 32.07 -30.23 19.23
C GLN A 109 31.32 -29.87 17.94
N SER A 110 31.15 -30.86 17.07
CA SER A 110 30.32 -30.77 15.87
C SER A 110 28.87 -31.11 16.22
N PHE A 111 28.01 -30.10 16.23
CA PHE A 111 26.56 -30.23 16.42
C PHE A 111 25.87 -30.49 15.08
N ALA A 112 24.74 -31.20 15.09
CA ALA A 112 23.90 -31.34 13.89
C ALA A 112 23.41 -29.99 13.34
N SER A 113 23.34 -28.95 14.19
CA SER A 113 23.01 -27.56 13.86
C SER A 113 24.19 -26.73 13.31
N GLY A 114 25.42 -27.25 13.30
CA GLY A 114 26.61 -26.51 12.83
C GLY A 114 27.19 -25.47 13.81
N ALA A 115 26.52 -25.17 14.94
CA ALA A 115 26.97 -24.23 15.98
C ALA A 115 26.55 -24.67 17.40
N ILE A 116 27.29 -24.20 18.42
CA ILE A 116 27.02 -24.44 19.85
C ILE A 116 25.79 -23.63 20.25
N PRO A 117 24.70 -24.24 20.76
CA PRO A 117 23.44 -23.56 21.09
C PRO A 117 23.53 -22.65 22.34
N GLY A 118 24.57 -22.81 23.14
CA GLY A 118 24.82 -22.08 24.37
C GLY A 118 25.72 -22.87 25.31
N VAL A 119 26.09 -22.25 26.42
CA VAL A 119 26.95 -22.85 27.45
C VAL A 119 26.23 -22.76 28.79
N ASP A 120 25.79 -23.91 29.29
CA ASP A 120 25.33 -24.09 30.67
C ASP A 120 26.55 -24.27 31.58
N MET A 121 26.54 -23.61 32.73
CA MET A 121 27.72 -23.47 33.59
C MET A 121 27.41 -23.79 35.04
N ALA A 122 28.37 -24.48 35.63
CA ALA A 122 28.39 -24.94 37.00
C ALA A 122 29.77 -24.64 37.57
N LEU A 123 29.86 -24.06 38.75
CA LEU A 123 31.11 -23.56 39.32
C LEU A 123 31.38 -24.17 40.66
N ASP A 124 32.66 -24.40 40.86
CA ASP A 124 33.29 -24.69 42.11
C ASP A 124 34.38 -23.65 42.32
N ILE A 125 34.21 -22.73 43.27
CA ILE A 125 35.22 -21.70 43.56
C ILE A 125 36.05 -22.18 44.75
N ASN A 126 37.36 -22.33 44.51
CA ASN A 126 38.36 -22.77 45.48
C ASN A 126 37.99 -24.09 46.23
N ASP A 127 37.29 -25.03 45.58
CA ASP A 127 36.75 -26.27 46.19
C ASP A 127 35.77 -26.06 47.37
N ARG A 128 35.17 -24.87 47.49
CA ARG A 128 34.46 -24.45 48.71
C ARG A 128 33.13 -23.76 48.47
N VAL A 129 32.99 -23.03 47.38
CA VAL A 129 31.75 -22.33 47.03
C VAL A 129 31.21 -22.91 45.73
N PHE A 130 30.08 -23.59 45.83
CA PHE A 130 29.41 -24.24 44.72
C PHE A 130 28.26 -23.37 44.22
N ALA A 131 28.27 -23.04 42.93
CA ALA A 131 27.26 -22.19 42.31
C ALA A 131 26.86 -22.75 40.93
N PRO A 132 25.57 -22.84 40.59
CA PRO A 132 24.42 -22.52 41.43
C PRO A 132 24.26 -23.54 42.56
N SER A 133 23.53 -23.18 43.62
CA SER A 133 23.28 -24.09 44.75
C SER A 133 22.48 -25.34 44.35
N ASN A 134 21.80 -25.28 43.20
CA ASN A 134 21.18 -26.41 42.51
C ASN A 134 21.73 -26.50 41.08
N PHE A 135 22.58 -27.49 40.84
CA PHE A 135 23.19 -27.73 39.53
C PHE A 135 22.21 -28.23 38.46
N GLY A 136 20.98 -28.62 38.82
CA GLY A 136 19.90 -28.85 37.87
C GLY A 136 19.29 -27.56 37.28
N ALA A 137 19.74 -26.39 37.73
CA ALA A 137 19.39 -25.07 37.20
C ALA A 137 20.67 -24.27 36.92
N PRO A 138 21.44 -24.62 35.88
CA PRO A 138 22.75 -24.04 35.61
C PRO A 138 22.67 -22.56 35.21
N PHE A 139 23.80 -21.86 35.25
CA PHE A 139 23.92 -20.54 34.62
C PHE A 139 24.09 -20.70 33.11
N THR A 140 23.29 -20.00 32.30
CA THR A 140 23.32 -20.20 30.84
C THR A 140 23.79 -18.95 30.12
N ILE A 141 24.72 -19.11 29.18
CA ILE A 141 25.00 -18.14 28.12
C ILE A 141 24.53 -18.75 26.80
N LYS A 142 23.43 -18.26 26.21
CA LYS A 142 22.95 -18.77 24.91
C LYS A 142 23.77 -18.12 23.79
N ALA A 143 24.11 -18.90 22.76
CA ALA A 143 24.57 -18.33 21.51
C ALA A 143 23.37 -18.25 20.55
N PRO A 144 23.24 -17.17 19.76
CA PRO A 144 22.19 -17.07 18.81
C PRO A 144 22.31 -18.13 17.74
N ALA A 145 21.20 -18.85 17.49
CA ALA A 145 21.13 -19.70 16.31
C ALA A 145 21.01 -18.81 15.07
N ALA A 146 21.37 -19.34 13.90
CA ALA A 146 20.99 -18.71 12.65
C ALA A 146 19.45 -18.55 12.65
N HIS A 147 19.00 -17.33 12.36
CA HIS A 147 17.58 -16.97 12.27
C HIS A 147 16.84 -18.00 11.40
N VAL A 148 15.75 -18.56 11.92
CA VAL A 148 14.82 -19.34 11.12
C VAL A 148 13.86 -18.32 10.53
N ASP A 149 14.09 -17.92 9.29
CA ASP A 149 13.10 -17.16 8.50
C ASP A 149 11.77 -17.94 8.54
N ASP A 150 10.74 -17.33 9.11
CA ASP A 150 9.42 -17.93 9.24
C ASP A 150 8.56 -17.72 7.98
N HIS A 151 9.11 -17.02 6.99
CA HIS A 151 8.49 -16.66 5.72
C HIS A 151 7.16 -15.88 5.88
N GLN A 152 7.04 -15.07 6.94
CA GLN A 152 5.91 -14.16 7.15
C GLN A 152 6.36 -12.82 7.73
N LEU A 153 6.06 -11.71 7.04
CA LEU A 153 6.18 -10.37 7.60
C LEU A 153 5.02 -10.14 8.56
N LYS A 154 5.26 -10.39 9.85
CA LYS A 154 4.24 -10.27 10.89
C LYS A 154 4.83 -9.88 12.25
N VAL A 155 4.08 -9.07 13.00
CA VAL A 155 4.48 -8.62 14.34
C VAL A 155 3.47 -9.01 15.41
N GLY A 156 3.96 -9.21 16.64
CA GLY A 156 3.11 -9.51 17.80
C GLY A 156 3.01 -8.31 18.74
N ILE A 157 1.80 -7.80 18.97
CA ILE A 157 1.55 -6.68 19.88
C ILE A 157 1.03 -7.20 21.22
N VAL A 158 1.81 -7.00 22.27
CA VAL A 158 1.55 -7.61 23.59
C VAL A 158 0.69 -6.71 24.45
N TYR A 159 -0.46 -7.22 24.87
CA TYR A 159 -1.26 -6.68 25.95
C TYR A 159 -0.86 -7.36 27.26
N SER A 160 -0.28 -6.61 28.20
CA SER A 160 0.03 -7.11 29.53
C SER A 160 -1.13 -6.89 30.49
N GLU A 161 -1.88 -7.94 30.83
CA GLU A 161 -2.96 -7.84 31.81
C GLU A 161 -2.44 -7.41 33.18
N THR A 162 -1.24 -7.85 33.57
CA THR A 162 -0.63 -7.49 34.85
C THR A 162 -0.24 -6.00 34.88
N SER A 163 0.31 -5.47 33.78
CA SER A 163 0.65 -4.04 33.69
C SER A 163 -0.59 -3.18 33.55
N ALA A 164 -1.58 -3.59 32.76
CA ALA A 164 -2.87 -2.90 32.62
C ALA A 164 -3.57 -2.72 33.97
N ALA A 165 -3.57 -3.75 34.83
CA ALA A 165 -4.17 -3.70 36.17
C ALA A 165 -3.47 -2.76 37.15
N ARG A 166 -2.22 -2.36 36.85
CA ARG A 166 -1.40 -1.45 37.67
C ARG A 166 -1.16 -0.10 37.00
N TYR A 167 -1.59 0.05 35.75
CA TYR A 167 -1.48 1.29 35.02
C TYR A 167 -2.30 2.40 35.68
N PHE A 168 -1.92 3.67 35.46
CA PHE A 168 -2.59 4.80 36.10
C PHE A 168 -4.07 4.91 35.70
N ASN A 169 -4.43 4.38 34.52
CA ASN A 169 -5.78 4.33 34.00
C ASN A 169 -5.89 3.18 32.98
N SER A 170 -6.83 2.25 33.17
CA SER A 170 -6.99 1.10 32.27
C SER A 170 -7.45 1.48 30.86
N THR A 171 -8.27 2.53 30.73
CA THR A 171 -8.64 3.10 29.43
C THR A 171 -7.41 3.64 28.72
N ALA A 172 -6.50 4.31 29.44
CA ALA A 172 -5.24 4.79 28.87
C ALA A 172 -4.32 3.65 28.43
N TYR A 173 -4.24 2.56 29.19
CA TYR A 173 -3.48 1.38 28.75
C TYR A 173 -4.06 0.78 27.46
N SER A 174 -5.39 0.67 27.37
CA SER A 174 -6.08 0.19 26.18
C SER A 174 -5.87 1.11 24.97
N ASP A 175 -5.86 2.43 25.17
CA ASP A 175 -5.63 3.39 24.08
C ASP A 175 -4.17 3.35 23.60
N LEU A 176 -3.19 3.20 24.51
CA LEU A 176 -1.79 2.96 24.17
C LEU A 176 -1.62 1.68 23.34
N PHE A 177 -2.32 0.61 23.74
CA PHE A 177 -2.29 -0.66 23.05
C PHE A 177 -2.88 -0.58 21.63
N MET A 178 -3.97 0.16 21.45
CA MET A 178 -4.56 0.41 20.13
C MET A 178 -3.72 1.39 19.28
N ALA A 179 -3.04 2.36 19.90
CA ALA A 179 -2.10 3.24 19.19
C ALA A 179 -0.98 2.43 18.51
N ALA A 180 -0.52 1.34 19.15
CA ALA A 180 0.44 0.42 18.55
C ALA A 180 -0.15 -0.37 17.36
N GLN A 181 -1.40 -0.83 17.48
CA GLN A 181 -2.11 -1.51 16.38
C GLN A 181 -2.30 -0.59 15.17
N ASN A 182 -2.75 0.64 15.40
CA ASN A 182 -2.91 1.63 14.35
C ASN A 182 -1.58 1.89 13.62
N GLN A 183 -0.48 2.13 14.35
CA GLN A 183 0.81 2.38 13.72
C GLN A 183 1.36 1.18 12.94
N ALA A 184 1.12 -0.07 13.39
CA ALA A 184 1.44 -1.25 12.59
C ALA A 184 0.62 -1.30 11.29
N THR A 185 -0.66 -0.95 11.37
CA THR A 185 -1.54 -0.92 10.19
C THR A 185 -1.14 0.19 9.22
N MET A 186 -0.73 1.36 9.72
CA MET A 186 -0.24 2.49 8.92
C MET A 186 1.08 2.17 8.20
N ALA A 187 1.93 1.34 8.79
CA ALA A 187 3.16 0.82 8.17
C ALA A 187 2.88 -0.31 7.15
N GLY A 188 1.62 -0.73 6.98
CA GLY A 188 1.26 -1.85 6.10
C GLY A 188 1.81 -3.20 6.59
N ILE A 189 1.96 -3.37 7.90
CA ILE A 189 2.50 -4.56 8.54
C ILE A 189 1.36 -5.33 9.24
N PRO A 190 1.04 -6.56 8.82
CA PRO A 190 0.09 -7.40 9.55
C PRO A 190 0.57 -7.68 10.98
N TYR A 191 -0.38 -7.78 11.90
CA TYR A 191 -0.09 -7.98 13.31
C TYR A 191 -1.06 -8.95 13.97
N ASP A 192 -0.63 -9.60 15.04
CA ASP A 192 -1.51 -10.27 16.00
C ASP A 192 -1.48 -9.54 17.34
N VAL A 193 -2.59 -9.63 18.08
CA VAL A 193 -2.65 -9.22 19.48
C VAL A 193 -2.36 -10.41 20.40
N LEU A 194 -1.43 -10.24 21.33
CA LEU A 194 -0.95 -11.28 22.23
C LEU A 194 -1.29 -10.96 23.69
N SER A 195 -1.55 -12.00 24.48
CA SER A 195 -1.72 -11.94 25.94
C SER A 195 -0.42 -12.30 26.68
N GLU A 196 -0.35 -12.08 28.00
CA GLU A 196 0.76 -12.61 28.80
C GLU A 196 0.85 -14.15 28.79
N ALA A 197 -0.25 -14.84 28.50
CA ALA A 197 -0.25 -16.30 28.41
C ALA A 197 0.58 -16.77 27.21
N ASP A 198 0.52 -16.04 26.09
CA ASP A 198 1.25 -16.35 24.86
C ASP A 198 2.76 -16.21 25.04
N LEU A 199 3.20 -15.29 25.90
CA LEU A 199 4.61 -15.07 26.23
C LEU A 199 5.31 -16.26 26.91
N LYS A 200 4.56 -17.32 27.26
CA LYS A 200 5.11 -18.56 27.82
C LYS A 200 5.32 -19.65 26.77
N ASN A 201 4.95 -19.40 25.51
CA ASN A 201 5.01 -20.38 24.43
C ASN A 201 5.91 -19.91 23.28
N ILE A 202 7.07 -20.53 23.14
CA ILE A 202 8.01 -20.20 22.06
C ILE A 202 7.48 -20.56 20.67
N ASP A 203 6.59 -21.54 20.56
CA ASP A 203 5.98 -21.90 19.27
C ASP A 203 4.97 -20.85 18.80
N THR A 204 4.43 -20.06 19.74
CA THR A 204 3.66 -18.85 19.42
C THR A 204 4.60 -17.74 18.99
N LEU A 205 5.60 -17.40 19.81
CA LEU A 205 6.42 -16.21 19.56
C LEU A 205 7.28 -16.30 18.29
N LYS A 206 7.73 -17.48 17.88
CA LYS A 206 8.59 -17.67 16.70
C LYS A 206 7.91 -17.45 15.34
N GLN A 207 6.65 -17.02 15.34
CA GLN A 207 5.87 -16.65 14.15
C GLN A 207 5.90 -15.13 13.88
N TYR A 208 6.73 -14.40 14.64
CA TYR A 208 6.82 -12.94 14.57
C TYR A 208 8.27 -12.51 14.42
N ASP A 209 8.47 -11.55 13.52
CA ASP A 209 9.74 -10.86 13.28
C ASP A 209 10.10 -9.94 14.46
N THR A 210 9.08 -9.26 15.00
CA THR A 210 9.18 -8.29 16.09
C THR A 210 8.04 -8.47 17.10
N LEU A 211 8.37 -8.34 18.39
CA LEU A 211 7.40 -8.23 19.48
C LEU A 211 7.36 -6.79 20.02
N ILE A 212 6.16 -6.21 20.06
CA ILE A 212 5.92 -4.86 20.56
C ILE A 212 5.33 -4.96 21.97
N PHE A 213 5.92 -4.22 22.91
CA PHE A 213 5.46 -4.09 24.29
C PHE A 213 5.16 -2.61 24.56
N PRO A 214 3.93 -2.15 24.30
CA PRO A 214 3.57 -0.76 24.52
C PRO A 214 3.80 -0.34 25.98
N SER A 215 3.52 -1.23 26.93
CA SER A 215 4.02 -1.15 28.31
C SER A 215 4.00 -2.52 28.99
N PHE A 216 5.10 -2.89 29.65
CA PHE A 216 5.24 -4.19 30.33
C PHE A 216 6.00 -4.11 31.66
N ALA A 217 5.69 -3.11 32.48
CA ALA A 217 6.39 -2.85 33.74
C ALA A 217 6.19 -3.93 34.81
N ASN A 218 5.03 -4.60 34.80
CA ASN A 218 4.61 -5.56 35.82
C ASN A 218 4.41 -6.96 35.24
N VAL A 219 4.86 -7.98 35.96
CA VAL A 219 4.70 -9.39 35.58
C VAL A 219 4.30 -10.21 36.80
N LYS A 220 3.37 -11.14 36.63
CA LYS A 220 3.00 -12.06 37.70
C LYS A 220 4.18 -12.92 38.14
N GLN A 221 4.50 -12.90 39.42
CA GLN A 221 5.67 -13.57 40.01
C GLN A 221 5.74 -15.07 39.68
N GLY A 222 4.59 -15.74 39.60
CA GLY A 222 4.50 -17.16 39.23
C GLY A 222 4.80 -17.47 37.76
N ASP A 223 4.60 -16.50 36.87
CA ASP A 223 4.82 -16.64 35.43
C ASP A 223 6.18 -16.06 34.98
N LEU A 224 6.81 -15.23 35.82
CA LEU A 224 8.06 -14.50 35.55
C LEU A 224 9.16 -15.36 34.92
N SER A 225 9.47 -16.51 35.51
CA SER A 225 10.55 -17.39 34.99
C SER A 225 10.21 -17.97 33.63
N ALA A 226 8.95 -18.35 33.40
CA ALA A 226 8.52 -18.92 32.13
C ALA A 226 8.54 -17.87 31.00
N ILE A 227 8.01 -16.68 31.27
CA ILE A 227 8.02 -15.55 30.34
C ILE A 227 9.46 -15.15 30.02
N GLN A 228 10.30 -14.95 31.04
CA GLN A 228 11.70 -14.57 30.84
C GLN A 228 12.45 -15.60 29.99
N ASN A 229 12.29 -16.90 30.27
CA ASN A 229 12.97 -17.95 29.52
C ASN A 229 12.53 -17.97 28.06
N THR A 230 11.23 -17.82 27.81
CA THR A 230 10.64 -17.81 26.47
C THR A 230 11.10 -16.58 25.68
N LEU A 231 11.07 -15.38 26.27
CA LEU A 231 11.58 -14.15 25.63
C LEU A 231 13.09 -14.22 25.38
N THR A 232 13.84 -14.85 26.28
CA THR A 232 15.27 -15.09 26.05
C THR A 232 15.48 -16.02 24.85
N ASP A 233 14.65 -17.05 24.67
CA ASP A 233 14.69 -17.89 23.47
C ASP A 233 14.24 -17.11 22.22
N ALA A 234 13.16 -16.34 22.28
CA ALA A 234 12.71 -15.50 21.17
C ALA A 234 13.86 -14.60 20.65
N VAL A 235 14.45 -13.80 21.55
CA VAL A 235 15.51 -12.85 21.21
C VAL A 235 16.79 -13.56 20.78
N TYR A 236 17.32 -14.46 21.61
CA TYR A 236 18.63 -15.02 21.36
C TYR A 236 18.57 -16.23 20.42
N LYS A 237 17.62 -17.15 20.57
CA LYS A 237 17.58 -18.34 19.71
C LYS A 237 16.97 -18.06 18.34
N TYR A 238 15.95 -17.20 18.24
CA TYR A 238 15.26 -16.94 16.98
C TYR A 238 15.56 -15.57 16.38
N GLY A 239 16.30 -14.70 17.08
CA GLY A 239 16.67 -13.39 16.55
C GLY A 239 15.50 -12.40 16.49
N ILE A 240 14.45 -12.65 17.27
CA ILE A 240 13.24 -11.82 17.30
C ILE A 240 13.57 -10.47 17.94
N SER A 241 13.21 -9.42 17.24
CA SER A 241 13.41 -8.03 17.63
C SER A 241 12.39 -7.61 18.69
N LEU A 242 12.78 -6.70 19.60
CA LEU A 242 11.87 -6.15 20.61
C LEU A 242 11.70 -4.65 20.43
N ILE A 243 10.45 -4.19 20.44
CA ILE A 243 10.14 -2.78 20.64
C ILE A 243 9.44 -2.62 21.99
N ALA A 244 9.95 -1.75 22.86
CA ALA A 244 9.40 -1.58 24.20
C ALA A 244 9.47 -0.12 24.66
N ALA A 245 8.59 0.24 25.58
CA ALA A 245 8.62 1.54 26.23
C ALA A 245 8.65 1.45 27.76
N GLY A 246 9.32 2.42 28.38
CA GLY A 246 9.31 2.59 29.83
C GLY A 246 9.91 1.39 30.58
N ASN A 247 9.35 1.10 31.76
CA ASN A 247 9.80 -0.03 32.56
C ASN A 247 9.42 -1.37 31.90
N PHE A 248 10.34 -2.33 31.86
CA PHE A 248 10.11 -3.65 31.26
C PHE A 248 10.49 -4.78 32.22
N MET A 249 9.48 -5.52 32.70
CA MET A 249 9.57 -6.61 33.67
C MET A 249 10.37 -6.23 34.92
N THR A 250 10.06 -5.07 35.52
CA THR A 250 10.78 -4.55 36.70
C THR A 250 10.05 -4.80 38.00
N ASN A 251 8.73 -5.04 37.96
CA ASN A 251 7.89 -5.20 39.13
C ASN A 251 7.04 -6.48 39.07
N ASP A 252 6.63 -6.98 40.24
CA ASP A 252 5.64 -8.04 40.38
C ASP A 252 4.20 -7.52 40.13
N GLU A 253 3.21 -8.41 40.22
CA GLU A 253 1.78 -8.07 40.06
C GLU A 253 1.26 -7.06 41.10
N ASN A 254 1.98 -6.88 42.21
CA ASN A 254 1.62 -5.92 43.26
C ASN A 254 2.38 -4.60 43.11
N GLY A 255 3.21 -4.42 42.07
CA GLY A 255 4.05 -3.24 41.89
C GLY A 255 5.28 -3.21 42.78
N THR A 256 5.68 -4.34 43.35
CA THR A 256 6.91 -4.48 44.12
C THR A 256 8.06 -4.80 43.17
N ALA A 257 9.20 -4.12 43.31
CA ALA A 257 10.37 -4.37 42.49
C ALA A 257 10.84 -5.84 42.56
N LEU A 258 11.21 -6.42 41.42
CA LEU A 258 11.62 -7.82 41.29
C LEU A 258 13.10 -8.04 41.69
N SER A 259 13.36 -8.92 42.67
CA SER A 259 14.72 -9.38 43.09
C SER A 259 15.73 -8.26 43.44
N VAL A 260 17.01 -8.60 43.62
CA VAL A 260 18.08 -7.63 43.99
C VAL A 260 18.38 -6.63 42.85
N ASP A 261 18.18 -7.02 41.59
CA ASP A 261 18.31 -6.14 40.42
C ASP A 261 17.02 -6.16 39.58
N ALA A 262 16.14 -5.19 39.83
CA ALA A 262 14.86 -5.05 39.15
C ALA A 262 15.00 -4.86 37.62
N TYR A 263 16.14 -4.35 37.15
CA TYR A 263 16.36 -3.99 35.75
C TYR A 263 17.15 -5.05 34.98
N ALA A 264 17.38 -6.23 35.55
CA ALA A 264 18.18 -7.29 34.93
C ALA A 264 17.64 -7.72 33.55
N ARG A 265 16.31 -7.72 33.36
CA ARG A 265 15.68 -8.07 32.07
C ARG A 265 15.87 -6.99 31.02
N MET A 266 15.76 -5.71 31.39
CA MET A 266 16.04 -4.60 30.48
C MET A 266 17.48 -4.67 29.94
N LYS A 267 18.44 -4.92 30.83
CA LYS A 267 19.85 -5.05 30.44
C LYS A 267 20.10 -6.23 29.50
N SER A 268 19.44 -7.36 29.76
CA SER A 268 19.71 -8.63 29.05
C SER A 268 18.87 -8.83 27.79
N LEU A 269 17.65 -8.28 27.70
CA LEU A 269 16.78 -8.45 26.54
C LEU A 269 16.80 -7.23 25.62
N LEU A 270 16.80 -6.02 26.20
CA LEU A 270 16.70 -4.75 25.46
C LEU A 270 18.04 -3.99 25.35
N GLY A 271 19.07 -4.40 26.10
CA GLY A 271 20.37 -3.70 26.09
C GLY A 271 20.32 -2.29 26.68
N VAL A 272 19.38 -2.01 27.58
CA VAL A 272 19.21 -0.69 28.22
C VAL A 272 19.17 -0.80 29.74
N GLN A 273 19.53 0.28 30.42
CA GLN A 273 19.43 0.43 31.87
C GLN A 273 18.95 1.83 32.25
N PRO A 274 18.22 2.00 33.36
CA PRO A 274 17.80 3.31 33.82
C PRO A 274 19.01 4.14 34.25
N ASP A 275 18.97 5.43 33.93
CA ASP A 275 19.88 6.44 34.45
C ASP A 275 19.21 7.20 35.61
N HIS A 276 18.10 7.88 35.31
CA HIS A 276 17.27 8.54 36.32
C HIS A 276 15.83 8.72 35.84
N PHE A 277 14.96 9.12 36.77
CA PHE A 277 13.57 9.52 36.53
C PHE A 277 13.38 10.93 37.08
N ASP A 278 12.57 11.75 36.42
CA ASP A 278 12.34 13.13 36.81
C ASP A 278 10.88 13.57 36.60
N SER A 279 10.55 14.74 37.15
CA SER A 279 9.25 15.39 36.96
C SER A 279 9.48 16.84 36.55
N VAL A 280 9.19 17.15 35.29
CA VAL A 280 9.65 18.39 34.62
C VAL A 280 8.48 19.26 34.19
N THR A 281 8.74 20.53 33.89
CA THR A 281 7.70 21.45 33.42
C THR A 281 7.47 21.37 31.91
N SER A 282 8.49 20.92 31.15
CA SER A 282 8.39 20.68 29.72
C SER A 282 9.46 19.68 29.29
N ASP A 283 9.14 18.89 28.28
CA ASP A 283 10.02 17.92 27.66
C ASP A 283 9.86 17.94 26.13
N ALA A 284 10.93 18.26 25.41
CA ALA A 284 10.93 18.41 23.95
C ALA A 284 11.78 17.33 23.27
N ILE A 285 11.14 16.50 22.44
CA ILE A 285 11.74 15.33 21.79
C ILE A 285 12.28 15.73 20.43
N HIS A 286 13.55 15.42 20.17
CA HIS A 286 14.23 15.74 18.91
C HIS A 286 14.87 14.49 18.34
N ALA A 287 14.67 14.24 17.05
CA ALA A 287 15.44 13.24 16.32
C ALA A 287 16.94 13.56 16.41
N SER A 288 17.76 12.53 16.62
CA SER A 288 19.20 12.69 16.84
C SER A 288 19.98 11.53 16.26
N GLY A 289 21.20 11.77 15.78
CA GLY A 289 22.04 10.71 15.23
C GLY A 289 21.73 10.39 13.77
N ASP A 290 22.72 9.84 13.08
CA ASP A 290 22.69 9.70 11.61
C ASP A 290 21.67 8.68 11.11
N ASN A 291 21.20 7.77 11.96
CA ASN A 291 20.22 6.74 11.63
C ASN A 291 18.80 7.03 12.13
N ALA A 292 18.53 8.22 12.69
CA ALA A 292 17.21 8.55 13.20
C ALA A 292 16.12 8.43 12.11
N ALA A 293 16.39 8.90 10.90
CA ALA A 293 15.44 8.81 9.79
C ALA A 293 15.03 7.37 9.49
N SER A 294 16.00 6.45 9.49
CA SER A 294 15.75 5.02 9.23
C SER A 294 15.14 4.26 10.41
N VAL A 295 15.18 4.79 11.64
CA VAL A 295 14.70 4.07 12.84
C VAL A 295 13.35 4.60 13.31
N ILE A 296 13.09 5.89 13.18
CA ILE A 296 11.86 6.51 13.68
C ILE A 296 11.17 7.42 12.65
N GLY A 297 11.68 7.50 11.41
CA GLY A 297 11.06 8.30 10.35
C GLY A 297 11.38 9.81 10.38
N TYR A 298 12.20 10.24 11.34
CA TYR A 298 12.57 11.65 11.52
C TYR A 298 14.07 11.85 11.33
N ALA A 299 14.45 12.68 10.35
CA ALA A 299 15.84 13.10 10.19
C ALA A 299 16.28 13.96 11.39
N ALA A 300 17.57 13.87 11.76
CA ALA A 300 18.10 14.61 12.88
C ALA A 300 17.94 16.13 12.69
N ASP A 301 17.15 16.75 13.56
CA ASP A 301 16.93 18.20 13.58
C ASP A 301 16.88 18.70 15.03
N PRO A 302 17.93 19.37 15.52
CA PRO A 302 17.96 19.87 16.89
C PRO A 302 17.11 21.13 17.11
N ASN A 303 16.56 21.74 16.05
CA ASN A 303 15.78 22.98 16.16
C ASN A 303 14.28 22.76 16.12
N ASN A 304 13.84 21.65 15.52
CA ASN A 304 12.43 21.31 15.37
C ASN A 304 12.12 20.05 16.17
N PRO A 305 11.44 20.16 17.32
CA PRO A 305 11.05 18.98 18.07
C PRO A 305 9.99 18.19 17.29
N ILE A 306 10.08 16.86 17.35
CA ILE A 306 9.04 15.93 16.92
C ILE A 306 7.76 16.23 17.72
N HIS A 307 7.92 16.33 19.04
CA HIS A 307 6.85 16.65 19.96
C HIS A 307 7.37 17.43 21.18
N THR A 308 6.51 18.23 21.81
CA THR A 308 6.82 18.90 23.08
C THR A 308 5.71 18.69 24.09
N TYR A 309 6.00 17.91 25.12
CA TYR A 309 5.12 17.74 26.27
C TYR A 309 5.29 18.92 27.22
N THR A 310 4.18 19.45 27.72
CA THR A 310 4.18 20.58 28.65
C THR A 310 3.31 20.28 29.85
N ALA A 311 3.77 20.68 31.04
CA ALA A 311 3.00 20.57 32.27
C ALA A 311 1.68 21.35 32.15
N ASN A 312 0.63 20.80 32.76
CA ASN A 312 -0.67 21.45 32.85
C ASN A 312 -0.89 21.98 34.27
N ALA A 313 -2.08 22.54 34.53
CA ALA A 313 -2.39 23.15 35.83
C ALA A 313 -2.38 22.16 37.02
N THR A 314 -2.44 20.86 36.77
CA THR A 314 -2.61 19.82 37.81
C THR A 314 -1.45 18.82 37.89
N SER A 315 -0.58 18.78 36.89
CA SER A 315 0.49 17.77 36.78
C SER A 315 1.68 18.25 35.94
N ASN A 316 2.88 17.87 36.39
CA ASN A 316 4.12 17.97 35.63
C ASN A 316 4.23 16.82 34.60
N VAL A 317 5.19 16.92 33.69
CA VAL A 317 5.54 15.84 32.75
C VAL A 317 6.46 14.85 33.46
N GLY A 318 6.10 13.56 33.44
CA GLY A 318 6.97 12.49 33.94
C GLY A 318 8.01 12.12 32.88
N VAL A 319 9.29 12.09 33.28
CA VAL A 319 10.42 11.76 32.40
C VAL A 319 11.16 10.55 32.94
N ALA A 320 11.56 9.66 32.03
CA ALA A 320 12.49 8.58 32.32
C ALA A 320 13.68 8.68 31.36
N VAL A 321 14.89 8.45 31.86
CA VAL A 321 16.10 8.49 31.07
C VAL A 321 16.80 7.13 31.18
N TYR A 322 17.16 6.59 30.02
CA TYR A 322 17.86 5.31 29.91
C TYR A 322 19.17 5.47 29.14
N THR A 323 20.09 4.56 29.40
CA THR A 323 21.37 4.46 28.68
C THR A 323 21.54 3.05 28.12
N GLY A 324 22.26 2.94 27.01
CA GLY A 324 22.66 1.64 26.47
C GLY A 324 23.65 0.94 27.40
N THR A 325 23.56 -0.39 27.46
CA THR A 325 24.49 -1.22 28.23
C THR A 325 25.74 -1.64 27.44
N ASP A 326 25.74 -1.43 26.12
CA ASP A 326 26.85 -1.73 25.21
C ASP A 326 27.21 -0.48 24.37
N PRO A 327 28.51 -0.26 24.05
CA PRO A 327 28.95 0.78 23.11
C PRO A 327 28.25 0.82 21.75
N SER A 328 27.62 -0.27 21.30
CA SER A 328 26.86 -0.30 20.03
C SER A 328 25.47 0.34 20.12
N ALA A 329 24.99 0.69 21.31
CA ALA A 329 23.70 1.37 21.47
C ALA A 329 23.73 2.76 20.83
N GLN A 330 22.74 3.07 20.02
CA GLN A 330 22.61 4.32 19.30
C GLN A 330 21.46 5.15 19.87
N VAL A 331 21.70 6.44 20.06
CA VAL A 331 20.65 7.39 20.46
C VAL A 331 20.02 7.92 19.18
N VAL A 332 18.76 7.56 18.93
CA VAL A 332 18.01 7.95 17.72
C VAL A 332 17.07 9.13 17.97
N ALA A 333 16.78 9.41 19.23
CA ALA A 333 16.17 10.67 19.65
C ALA A 333 16.68 11.10 21.04
N THR A 334 16.70 12.41 21.25
CA THR A 334 16.99 13.05 22.54
C THR A 334 15.77 13.78 23.08
N GLN A 335 15.71 13.94 24.40
CA GLN A 335 14.67 14.67 25.12
C GLN A 335 15.31 15.83 25.86
N THR A 336 14.84 17.06 25.63
CA THR A 336 15.37 18.26 26.27
C THR A 336 14.38 18.72 27.34
N THR A 337 14.77 18.51 28.61
CA THR A 337 13.93 18.76 29.76
C THR A 337 14.14 20.15 30.34
N THR A 338 13.04 20.80 30.70
CA THR A 338 13.02 22.09 31.41
C THR A 338 12.35 21.93 32.77
N GLY A 339 12.99 22.44 33.83
CA GLY A 339 12.56 22.19 35.22
C GLY A 339 13.07 20.85 35.74
N GLY A 340 12.46 20.35 36.82
CA GLY A 340 12.87 19.09 37.44
C GLY A 340 14.19 19.15 38.22
N THR A 341 14.73 17.98 38.50
CA THR A 341 15.97 17.77 39.27
C THR A 341 17.21 17.69 38.38
N GLN A 342 17.06 17.30 37.10
CA GLN A 342 18.13 17.20 36.12
C GLN A 342 17.73 17.82 34.76
N PRO A 343 17.59 19.15 34.66
CA PRO A 343 17.29 19.80 33.39
C PRO A 343 18.45 19.62 32.40
N GLY A 344 18.14 19.42 31.12
CA GLY A 344 19.14 19.28 30.07
C GLY A 344 18.70 18.35 28.95
N THR A 345 19.62 18.02 28.06
CA THR A 345 19.39 17.08 26.96
C THR A 345 19.82 15.68 27.39
N HIS A 346 18.90 14.72 27.26
CA HIS A 346 19.06 13.32 27.66
C HIS A 346 18.62 12.39 26.53
N ASN A 347 18.88 11.09 26.66
CA ASN A 347 18.44 10.10 25.67
C ASN A 347 16.91 9.87 25.76
N ALA A 348 16.21 9.91 24.63
CA ALA A 348 14.77 9.65 24.55
C ALA A 348 14.46 8.30 23.93
N ILE A 349 15.12 7.96 22.82
CA ILE A 349 14.89 6.71 22.10
C ILE A 349 16.25 6.10 21.76
N LEU A 350 16.38 4.81 22.03
CA LEU A 350 17.61 4.05 21.82
C LEU A 350 17.36 2.92 20.82
N ALA A 351 18.21 2.80 19.81
CA ALA A 351 18.34 1.59 19.01
C ALA A 351 19.48 0.74 19.59
N THR A 352 19.19 -0.51 19.94
CA THR A 352 20.18 -1.43 20.51
C THR A 352 20.22 -2.74 19.74
N GLN A 353 21.24 -3.54 20.01
CA GLN A 353 21.36 -4.90 19.48
C GLN A 353 21.63 -5.85 20.63
N THR A 354 20.75 -6.84 20.80
CA THR A 354 20.99 -7.99 21.68
C THR A 354 21.03 -9.26 20.81
N GLY A 355 20.10 -10.20 21.00
CA GLY A 355 19.86 -11.27 20.01
C GLY A 355 19.14 -10.75 18.76
N GLY A 356 18.22 -9.80 18.92
CA GLY A 356 17.52 -9.07 17.86
C GLY A 356 17.88 -7.57 17.84
N LYS A 357 17.39 -6.85 16.82
CA LYS A 357 17.47 -5.39 16.74
C LYS A 357 16.35 -4.80 17.58
N ASN A 358 16.67 -3.97 18.56
CA ASN A 358 15.64 -3.42 19.44
C ASN A 358 15.51 -1.92 19.28
N VAL A 359 14.29 -1.41 19.45
CA VAL A 359 14.02 0.01 19.61
C VAL A 359 13.35 0.22 20.97
N PHE A 360 13.93 1.09 21.78
CA PHE A 360 13.46 1.34 23.12
C PHE A 360 13.09 2.81 23.31
N PHE A 361 11.83 3.06 23.67
CA PHE A 361 11.28 4.37 23.95
C PHE A 361 11.34 4.65 25.45
N SER A 362 11.88 5.80 25.85
CA SER A 362 12.01 6.14 27.27
C SER A 362 10.67 6.19 28.01
N THR A 363 9.59 6.59 27.33
CA THR A 363 8.23 6.63 27.90
C THR A 363 7.21 6.06 26.92
N GLU A 364 6.10 5.57 27.48
CA GLU A 364 4.95 5.07 26.72
C GLU A 364 4.33 6.15 25.81
N GLY A 365 4.42 7.43 26.22
CA GLY A 365 3.98 8.57 25.40
C GLY A 365 4.74 8.69 24.09
N MET A 366 6.07 8.53 24.14
CA MET A 366 6.91 8.61 22.93
C MET A 366 6.65 7.44 21.97
N LEU A 367 6.29 6.26 22.48
CA LEU A 367 5.91 5.14 21.62
C LEU A 367 4.56 5.38 20.93
N ALA A 368 3.63 6.04 21.63
CA ALA A 368 2.29 6.33 21.13
C ALA A 368 2.21 7.56 20.22
N ASP A 369 3.15 8.51 20.33
CA ASP A 369 3.26 9.62 19.40
C ASP A 369 3.25 9.09 17.97
N SER A 370 2.43 9.72 17.12
CA SER A 370 2.20 9.24 15.76
C SER A 370 3.50 9.13 14.98
N ASN A 371 3.55 8.11 14.12
CA ASN A 371 4.58 7.85 13.12
C ASN A 371 5.88 7.21 13.63
N MET A 372 6.31 7.43 14.88
CA MET A 372 7.61 6.89 15.31
C MET A 372 7.64 5.36 15.45
N LEU A 373 6.56 4.71 15.91
CA LEU A 373 6.54 3.26 16.05
C LEU A 373 6.43 2.54 14.70
N GLY A 374 5.71 3.12 13.72
CA GLY A 374 5.62 2.58 12.36
C GLY A 374 7.00 2.37 11.75
N HIS A 375 7.81 3.43 11.71
CA HIS A 375 9.19 3.36 11.23
C HIS A 375 10.11 2.47 12.08
N ALA A 376 9.86 2.40 13.39
CA ALA A 376 10.60 1.48 14.25
C ALA A 376 10.31 0.02 13.90
N LEU A 377 9.09 -0.30 13.45
CA LEU A 377 8.75 -1.63 12.96
C LEU A 377 9.55 -1.93 11.70
N ASP A 378 9.53 -1.04 10.69
CA ASP A 378 10.29 -1.21 9.45
C ASP A 378 11.77 -1.48 9.74
N TYR A 379 12.38 -0.68 10.61
CA TYR A 379 13.77 -0.88 11.02
C TYR A 379 14.05 -2.26 11.62
N THR A 380 13.15 -2.76 12.48
CA THR A 380 13.33 -4.03 13.18
C THR A 380 13.12 -5.25 12.29
N ILE A 381 12.21 -5.16 11.31
CA ILE A 381 11.95 -6.24 10.35
C ILE A 381 12.95 -6.24 9.18
N GLN A 382 13.52 -5.08 8.81
CA GLN A 382 14.45 -4.95 7.68
C GLN A 382 15.74 -5.76 7.82
N SER A 383 16.23 -6.00 9.04
CA SER A 383 17.39 -6.90 9.25
C SER A 383 17.17 -8.31 8.75
N GLN A 384 15.92 -8.73 8.64
CA GLN A 384 15.54 -10.10 8.36
C GLN A 384 15.28 -10.34 6.85
N LYS A 385 15.17 -9.27 6.01
CA LYS A 385 14.62 -9.40 4.63
C LYS A 385 15.48 -8.89 3.45
N LEU A 386 16.71 -8.37 3.68
CA LEU A 386 17.80 -8.09 2.70
C LEU A 386 17.61 -7.01 1.60
N ALA A 387 18.61 -6.10 1.51
CA ALA A 387 19.21 -5.43 0.33
C ALA A 387 18.34 -4.99 -0.88
N GLY A 388 17.12 -4.49 -0.67
CA GLY A 388 16.22 -4.03 -1.73
C GLY A 388 15.25 -2.93 -1.28
N PRO A 389 14.33 -2.50 -2.17
CA PRO A 389 13.21 -1.62 -1.82
C PRO A 389 12.27 -2.26 -0.81
N GLU A 390 11.65 -1.43 0.01
CA GLU A 390 10.56 -1.83 0.90
C GLU A 390 9.25 -2.01 0.12
N LEU A 391 8.44 -2.96 0.57
CA LEU A 391 7.09 -3.23 0.09
C LEU A 391 6.17 -3.38 1.29
N SER A 392 5.03 -2.68 1.29
CA SER A 392 4.07 -2.67 2.39
C SER A 392 2.68 -3.13 1.93
N LEU A 393 1.89 -3.75 2.81
CA LEU A 393 0.50 -4.12 2.53
C LEU A 393 -0.41 -3.01 3.05
N GLN A 394 -0.64 -1.98 2.23
CA GLN A 394 -1.41 -0.81 2.63
C GLN A 394 -2.91 -1.06 2.57
N MET A 395 -3.63 -0.63 3.60
CA MET A 395 -5.10 -0.75 3.68
C MET A 395 -5.86 0.28 2.83
N SER A 396 -5.15 1.05 2.02
CA SER A 396 -5.69 1.96 1.02
C SER A 396 -4.70 2.06 -0.16
N ARG A 397 -5.23 2.48 -1.31
CA ARG A 397 -4.48 2.84 -2.53
C ARG A 397 -4.20 4.35 -2.62
N PHE A 398 -4.57 5.07 -1.57
CA PHE A 398 -4.54 6.52 -1.53
C PHE A 398 -3.54 6.98 -0.49
N ALA A 399 -3.08 8.22 -0.61
CA ALA A 399 -2.02 8.75 0.25
C ALA A 399 -2.43 8.90 1.73
N SER A 400 -3.72 8.79 2.05
CA SER A 400 -4.25 8.89 3.42
C SER A 400 -5.70 8.43 3.51
N ILE A 401 -6.15 8.09 4.71
CA ILE A 401 -7.55 7.80 5.01
C ILE A 401 -8.13 8.93 5.88
N VAL A 402 -9.27 9.47 5.47
CA VAL A 402 -10.10 10.36 6.29
C VAL A 402 -11.43 9.66 6.56
N ALA A 403 -11.61 9.18 7.79
CA ALA A 403 -12.86 8.60 8.27
C ALA A 403 -13.63 9.65 9.08
N THR A 404 -14.89 9.88 8.74
CA THR A 404 -15.67 10.92 9.43
C THR A 404 -16.73 10.34 10.35
N ARG A 405 -16.76 10.84 11.58
CA ARG A 405 -17.87 10.70 12.53
C ARG A 405 -18.73 11.95 12.47
N VAL A 406 -19.99 11.81 12.09
CA VAL A 406 -20.96 12.89 12.07
C VAL A 406 -22.01 12.62 13.12
N ASP A 407 -22.03 13.42 14.17
CA ASP A 407 -23.03 13.35 15.23
C ASP A 407 -24.26 14.15 14.77
N MET A 408 -25.38 13.45 14.54
CA MET A 408 -26.61 14.02 13.99
C MET A 408 -27.54 14.48 15.12
N ASP A 409 -27.07 15.40 15.95
CA ASP A 409 -27.76 15.82 17.18
C ASP A 409 -29.11 16.47 16.92
N GLN A 410 -29.30 17.13 15.77
CA GLN A 410 -30.59 17.76 15.47
C GLN A 410 -31.65 16.74 15.02
N ALA A 411 -31.28 15.49 14.77
CA ALA A 411 -32.22 14.45 14.36
C ALA A 411 -33.29 14.17 15.43
N MET A 412 -32.99 14.40 16.72
CA MET A 412 -33.95 14.26 17.81
C MET A 412 -34.99 15.40 17.90
N TYR A 413 -34.82 16.50 17.15
CA TYR A 413 -35.68 17.69 17.19
C TYR A 413 -36.59 17.79 15.95
N PRO A 414 -37.90 17.45 16.07
CA PRO A 414 -38.79 17.44 14.91
C PRO A 414 -39.01 18.79 14.26
N GLU A 415 -38.88 19.89 15.01
CA GLU A 415 -38.97 21.24 14.47
C GLU A 415 -37.76 21.64 13.61
N ASP A 416 -36.59 21.05 13.82
CA ASP A 416 -35.42 21.28 12.96
C ASP A 416 -35.48 20.37 11.72
N VAL A 417 -35.93 19.14 11.91
CA VAL A 417 -36.12 18.15 10.84
C VAL A 417 -37.28 18.54 9.91
N ALA A 418 -38.40 19.02 10.46
CA ALA A 418 -39.62 19.34 9.72
C ALA A 418 -40.33 20.61 10.27
N PRO A 419 -39.77 21.82 10.05
CA PRO A 419 -40.20 23.09 10.67
C PRO A 419 -41.63 23.59 10.34
N GLY A 420 -42.46 22.81 9.64
CA GLY A 420 -43.81 23.21 9.23
C GLY A 420 -43.87 24.31 8.14
N GLY A 421 -42.73 24.94 7.82
CA GLY A 421 -42.53 25.86 6.70
C GLY A 421 -41.04 26.06 6.39
N GLY A 422 -40.68 26.05 5.10
CA GLY A 422 -39.27 26.04 4.66
C GLY A 422 -38.67 24.63 4.61
N ALA A 423 -37.39 24.54 4.21
CA ALA A 423 -36.61 23.29 4.26
C ALA A 423 -36.06 23.08 5.68
N GLY A 424 -36.11 21.85 6.18
CA GLY A 424 -35.49 21.48 7.45
C GLY A 424 -33.98 21.30 7.32
N ILE A 425 -33.35 20.92 8.42
CA ILE A 425 -31.91 20.68 8.46
C ILE A 425 -31.50 19.54 7.53
N ASN A 426 -32.31 18.47 7.44
CA ASN A 426 -32.01 17.31 6.61
C ASN A 426 -31.88 17.67 5.13
N GLU A 427 -32.81 18.45 4.57
CA GLU A 427 -32.74 18.83 3.16
C GLU A 427 -31.54 19.74 2.87
N LYS A 428 -31.26 20.67 3.78
CA LYS A 428 -30.09 21.56 3.66
C LYS A 428 -28.80 20.75 3.70
N PHE A 429 -28.67 19.86 4.68
CA PHE A 429 -27.48 19.05 4.87
C PHE A 429 -27.28 18.04 3.73
N LEU A 430 -28.34 17.41 3.24
CA LEU A 430 -28.26 16.53 2.07
C LEU A 430 -27.68 17.22 0.84
N SER A 431 -28.11 18.46 0.56
CA SER A 431 -27.62 19.21 -0.60
C SER A 431 -26.11 19.49 -0.50
N ILE A 432 -25.60 19.72 0.71
CA ILE A 432 -24.17 19.93 0.97
C ILE A 432 -23.39 18.64 0.75
N VAL A 433 -23.86 17.52 1.32
CA VAL A 433 -23.20 16.21 1.16
C VAL A 433 -23.21 15.76 -0.31
N GLN A 434 -24.29 16.01 -1.06
CA GLN A 434 -24.34 15.75 -2.50
C GLN A 434 -23.28 16.54 -3.27
N GLN A 435 -23.06 17.81 -2.90
CA GLN A 435 -22.01 18.63 -3.49
C GLN A 435 -20.62 18.10 -3.14
N TRP A 436 -20.39 17.65 -1.91
CA TRP A 436 -19.12 17.04 -1.49
C TRP A 436 -18.87 15.70 -2.18
N LYS A 437 -19.89 14.85 -2.34
CA LYS A 437 -19.82 13.61 -3.12
C LYS A 437 -19.44 13.90 -4.56
N GLN A 438 -20.08 14.89 -5.19
CA GLN A 438 -19.78 15.26 -6.58
C GLN A 438 -18.35 15.83 -6.75
N SER A 439 -17.89 16.64 -5.79
CA SER A 439 -16.63 17.38 -5.93
C SER A 439 -15.41 16.59 -5.45
N TYR A 440 -15.59 15.70 -4.47
CA TYR A 440 -14.48 15.06 -3.74
C TYR A 440 -14.70 13.56 -3.50
N ASN A 441 -15.78 12.98 -4.02
CA ASN A 441 -16.21 11.60 -3.72
C ASN A 441 -16.36 11.31 -2.20
N PHE A 442 -16.74 12.35 -1.45
CA PHE A 442 -16.91 12.30 0.01
C PHE A 442 -17.94 11.24 0.43
N ALA A 443 -17.61 10.51 1.49
CA ALA A 443 -18.49 9.61 2.23
C ALA A 443 -18.26 9.81 3.73
N GLY A 444 -19.28 9.57 4.54
CA GLY A 444 -19.18 9.74 5.99
C GLY A 444 -20.11 8.82 6.78
N SER A 445 -19.93 8.79 8.10
CA SER A 445 -20.68 7.96 9.03
C SER A 445 -21.57 8.86 9.89
N TYR A 446 -22.88 8.73 9.73
CA TYR A 446 -23.89 9.61 10.32
C TYR A 446 -24.58 8.89 11.48
N TYR A 447 -24.29 9.31 12.71
CA TYR A 447 -24.82 8.70 13.92
C TYR A 447 -26.06 9.45 14.37
N VAL A 448 -27.20 8.77 14.28
CA VAL A 448 -28.52 9.35 14.53
C VAL A 448 -28.85 9.31 16.00
N ASP A 449 -29.05 10.48 16.61
CA ASP A 449 -29.75 10.56 17.89
C ASP A 449 -31.25 10.43 17.66
N ILE A 450 -31.86 9.47 18.33
CA ILE A 450 -33.28 9.13 18.13
C ILE A 450 -34.19 10.16 18.80
N GLY A 451 -33.83 10.60 20.00
CA GLY A 451 -34.72 11.26 20.95
C GLY A 451 -35.86 10.35 21.43
N ASP A 452 -36.02 10.13 22.74
CA ASP A 452 -37.10 9.29 23.28
C ASP A 452 -38.35 10.08 23.73
N GLY A 453 -38.26 11.42 23.70
CA GLY A 453 -39.31 12.33 24.17
C GLY A 453 -39.60 12.28 25.68
N GLN A 454 -38.83 11.53 26.49
CA GLN A 454 -39.09 11.33 27.93
C GLN A 454 -38.12 12.08 28.85
N ASN A 455 -36.92 12.45 28.39
CA ASN A 455 -35.85 12.96 29.27
C ASN A 455 -35.79 14.49 29.50
N GLY A 456 -36.91 15.21 29.33
CA GLY A 456 -37.07 16.53 29.94
C GLY A 456 -36.36 17.72 29.26
N THR A 457 -35.57 17.53 28.20
CA THR A 457 -35.02 18.66 27.40
C THR A 457 -36.06 19.30 26.47
N TYR A 458 -37.21 18.65 26.22
CA TYR A 458 -38.31 19.18 25.39
C TYR A 458 -39.69 19.14 26.05
N ALA A 459 -39.74 19.22 27.38
CA ALA A 459 -41.00 19.36 28.12
C ALA A 459 -41.58 20.79 28.12
N SER A 460 -41.13 21.70 27.25
CA SER A 460 -41.72 23.03 27.12
C SER A 460 -42.23 23.31 25.72
N ASN A 461 -43.56 23.19 25.58
CA ASN A 461 -44.43 24.02 24.71
C ASN A 461 -45.19 23.36 23.55
N THR A 462 -45.61 22.09 23.64
CA THR A 462 -46.90 21.72 23.02
C THR A 462 -47.68 20.75 23.89
N SER A 463 -48.72 21.27 24.51
CA SER A 463 -49.76 20.49 25.19
C SER A 463 -50.48 19.56 24.20
N GLY A 464 -50.34 18.24 24.39
CA GLY A 464 -51.41 17.30 24.04
C GLY A 464 -51.15 16.23 22.98
N SER A 465 -49.92 15.98 22.52
CA SER A 465 -49.62 14.86 21.62
C SER A 465 -49.00 13.65 22.33
N ASP A 466 -49.44 12.47 21.92
CA ASP A 466 -49.00 11.16 22.42
C ASP A 466 -47.47 10.98 22.24
N PRO A 467 -46.69 10.75 23.32
CA PRO A 467 -45.24 10.53 23.26
C PRO A 467 -44.79 9.42 22.30
N SER A 468 -45.66 8.45 21.99
CA SER A 468 -45.37 7.38 21.02
C SER A 468 -45.35 7.83 19.54
N LEU A 469 -45.88 9.02 19.25
CA LEU A 469 -45.94 9.60 17.90
C LEU A 469 -44.68 10.41 17.54
N TRP A 470 -43.91 10.88 18.52
CA TRP A 470 -42.82 11.83 18.29
C TRP A 470 -41.57 11.19 17.67
N THR A 471 -41.13 10.04 18.18
CA THR A 471 -39.97 9.29 17.65
C THR A 471 -40.27 8.59 16.32
N SER A 472 -41.53 8.16 16.15
CA SER A 472 -42.00 7.48 14.93
C SER A 472 -42.08 8.44 13.74
N ALA A 473 -42.53 9.68 13.97
CA ALA A 473 -42.76 10.65 12.90
C ALA A 473 -41.47 11.31 12.39
N SER A 474 -40.54 11.68 13.27
CA SER A 474 -39.24 12.24 12.87
C SER A 474 -38.41 11.21 12.10
N LEU A 475 -38.27 9.99 12.62
CA LEU A 475 -37.56 8.92 11.92
C LEU A 475 -38.24 8.53 10.61
N GLN A 476 -39.57 8.47 10.57
CA GLN A 476 -40.28 8.19 9.32
C GLN A 476 -40.08 9.31 8.29
N HIS A 477 -39.97 10.57 8.73
CA HIS A 477 -39.65 11.70 7.86
C HIS A 477 -38.20 11.62 7.33
N SER A 478 -37.25 11.42 8.24
CA SER A 478 -35.81 11.35 7.94
C SER A 478 -35.38 10.07 7.21
N ALA A 479 -36.19 9.00 7.21
CA ALA A 479 -35.83 7.73 6.59
C ALA A 479 -35.42 7.87 5.11
N SER A 480 -36.15 8.69 4.34
CA SER A 480 -35.83 8.95 2.93
C SER A 480 -34.52 9.75 2.75
N PHE A 481 -34.19 10.60 3.71
CA PHE A 481 -32.93 11.33 3.76
C PHE A 481 -31.76 10.38 4.07
N TYR A 482 -31.90 9.54 5.09
CA TYR A 482 -30.89 8.53 5.44
C TYR A 482 -30.64 7.52 4.31
N GLN A 483 -31.68 7.08 3.60
CA GLN A 483 -31.52 6.23 2.41
C GLN A 483 -30.72 6.91 1.30
N GLN A 484 -30.87 8.23 1.13
CA GLN A 484 -30.07 8.99 0.16
C GLN A 484 -28.61 9.12 0.63
N LEU A 485 -28.35 9.33 1.91
CA LEU A 485 -26.98 9.28 2.45
C LEU A 485 -26.32 7.92 2.19
N ILE A 486 -27.04 6.82 2.43
CA ILE A 486 -26.57 5.46 2.10
C ILE A 486 -26.28 5.31 0.61
N ALA A 487 -27.18 5.80 -0.25
CA ALA A 487 -26.98 5.75 -1.70
C ALA A 487 -25.78 6.59 -2.19
N LEU A 488 -25.35 7.59 -1.42
CA LEU A 488 -24.13 8.39 -1.68
C LEU A 488 -22.85 7.71 -1.17
N GLY A 489 -22.95 6.54 -0.53
CA GLY A 489 -21.81 5.82 0.07
C GLY A 489 -21.64 6.07 1.56
N GLY A 490 -22.58 6.76 2.20
CA GLY A 490 -22.56 7.00 3.64
C GLY A 490 -23.02 5.80 4.46
N GLU A 491 -22.66 5.83 5.74
CA GLU A 491 -23.12 4.86 6.75
C GLU A 491 -24.10 5.55 7.71
N ILE A 492 -25.17 4.85 8.10
CA ILE A 492 -26.04 5.25 9.22
C ILE A 492 -25.69 4.42 10.46
N GLY A 493 -25.39 5.10 11.55
CA GLY A 493 -25.08 4.53 12.87
C GLY A 493 -26.04 5.01 13.96
N SER A 494 -25.94 4.42 15.14
CA SER A 494 -26.69 4.86 16.33
C SER A 494 -25.91 5.92 17.12
N HIS A 495 -26.57 7.00 17.54
CA HIS A 495 -26.09 7.95 18.56
C HIS A 495 -26.96 7.90 19.82
N THR A 496 -27.41 6.70 20.19
CA THR A 496 -28.24 6.38 21.37
C THR A 496 -29.73 6.75 21.26
N MET A 497 -30.50 6.46 22.31
CA MET A 497 -31.94 6.75 22.38
C MET A 497 -32.22 8.16 22.93
N THR A 498 -31.40 8.64 23.86
CA THR A 498 -31.70 9.85 24.64
C THR A 498 -30.53 10.82 24.76
N HIS A 499 -29.42 10.57 24.07
CA HIS A 499 -28.19 11.36 24.15
C HIS A 499 -27.72 11.61 25.60
N PRO A 500 -27.37 10.56 26.38
CA PRO A 500 -26.92 10.74 27.76
C PRO A 500 -25.62 11.55 27.83
N GLU A 501 -25.58 12.55 28.70
CA GLU A 501 -24.38 13.38 28.95
C GLU A 501 -23.20 12.59 29.53
N ASP A 502 -23.46 11.47 30.20
CA ASP A 502 -22.43 10.56 30.71
C ASP A 502 -22.95 9.12 30.65
N THR A 503 -22.25 8.28 29.90
CA THR A 503 -22.59 6.87 29.69
C THR A 503 -22.02 5.97 30.79
N ASN A 504 -20.98 6.40 31.50
CA ASN A 504 -20.29 5.61 32.53
C ASN A 504 -21.18 5.16 33.70
N PRO A 505 -22.14 5.95 34.23
CA PRO A 505 -22.98 5.52 35.34
C PRO A 505 -24.14 4.61 34.91
N LEU A 506 -24.33 4.34 33.61
CA LEU A 506 -25.47 3.58 33.12
C LEU A 506 -25.36 2.09 33.46
N THR A 507 -26.47 1.51 33.92
CA THR A 507 -26.58 0.06 34.13
C THR A 507 -26.62 -0.69 32.81
N ALA A 508 -26.33 -2.00 32.81
CA ALA A 508 -26.42 -2.84 31.61
C ALA A 508 -27.79 -2.77 30.91
N ALA A 509 -28.89 -2.66 31.66
CA ALA A 509 -30.23 -2.51 31.10
C ALA A 509 -30.43 -1.13 30.43
N GLN A 510 -29.86 -0.07 30.99
CA GLN A 510 -29.87 1.26 30.39
C GLN A 510 -28.99 1.31 29.15
N LEU A 511 -27.81 0.69 29.16
CA LEU A 511 -26.96 0.57 27.96
C LEU A 511 -27.67 -0.22 26.85
N ALA A 512 -28.33 -1.34 27.18
CA ALA A 512 -29.13 -2.09 26.21
C ALA A 512 -30.27 -1.25 25.62
N TYR A 513 -30.90 -0.39 26.43
CA TYR A 513 -31.89 0.56 25.95
C TYR A 513 -31.27 1.62 25.03
N GLN A 514 -30.22 2.30 25.47
CA GLN A 514 -29.56 3.36 24.70
C GLN A 514 -29.05 2.85 23.34
N PHE A 515 -28.30 1.76 23.33
CA PHE A 515 -27.58 1.30 22.15
C PHE A 515 -28.36 0.24 21.37
N GLY A 516 -28.98 -0.72 22.05
CA GLY A 516 -29.70 -1.83 21.40
C GLY A 516 -31.07 -1.43 20.84
N ALA A 517 -31.84 -0.63 21.59
CA ALA A 517 -33.15 -0.19 21.14
C ALA A 517 -33.05 0.85 20.01
N SER A 518 -32.06 1.76 20.07
CA SER A 518 -31.79 2.75 19.01
C SER A 518 -31.50 2.07 17.67
N LYS A 519 -30.56 1.10 17.67
CA LYS A 519 -30.30 0.25 16.50
C LYS A 519 -31.56 -0.42 15.96
N THR A 520 -32.32 -1.08 16.82
CA THR A 520 -33.55 -1.79 16.41
C THR A 520 -34.55 -0.84 15.74
N LEU A 521 -34.63 0.40 16.23
CA LEU A 521 -35.53 1.40 15.67
C LEU A 521 -35.04 1.92 14.31
N LEU A 522 -33.74 2.20 14.16
CA LEU A 522 -33.15 2.58 12.88
C LEU A 522 -33.37 1.51 11.80
N GLU A 523 -33.06 0.24 12.11
CA GLU A 523 -33.23 -0.88 11.17
C GLU A 523 -34.71 -1.10 10.79
N LYS A 524 -35.64 -0.80 11.70
CA LYS A 524 -37.09 -0.83 11.41
C LYS A 524 -37.48 0.22 10.35
N TYR A 525 -36.89 1.41 10.38
CA TYR A 525 -37.21 2.50 9.43
C TYR A 525 -36.31 2.50 8.18
N LEU A 526 -35.22 1.74 8.20
CA LEU A 526 -34.31 1.52 7.08
C LEU A 526 -34.34 0.03 6.66
N PRO A 527 -35.44 -0.44 6.04
CA PRO A 527 -35.60 -1.86 5.75
C PRO A 527 -34.50 -2.38 4.82
N GLY A 528 -33.82 -3.45 5.24
CA GLY A 528 -32.73 -4.08 4.50
C GLY A 528 -31.34 -3.51 4.81
N TYR A 529 -31.25 -2.43 5.59
CA TYR A 529 -29.99 -1.88 6.08
C TYR A 529 -29.66 -2.45 7.47
N GLN A 530 -28.39 -2.76 7.72
CA GLN A 530 -27.91 -3.22 9.03
C GLN A 530 -27.08 -2.12 9.69
N VAL A 531 -27.42 -1.74 10.91
CA VAL A 531 -26.66 -0.73 11.65
C VAL A 531 -25.49 -1.43 12.34
N VAL A 532 -24.28 -1.26 11.83
CA VAL A 532 -23.09 -1.98 12.31
C VAL A 532 -22.24 -1.18 13.31
N GLY A 533 -22.41 0.14 13.38
CA GLY A 533 -21.66 1.04 14.26
C GLY A 533 -22.52 1.89 15.21
N THR A 534 -21.90 2.38 16.29
CA THR A 534 -22.48 3.42 17.17
C THR A 534 -21.42 4.41 17.63
N ALA A 535 -21.84 5.66 17.79
CA ALA A 535 -21.06 6.73 18.39
C ALA A 535 -21.57 7.06 19.79
N LEU A 536 -20.66 7.25 20.75
CA LEU A 536 -21.01 7.59 22.13
C LEU A 536 -21.12 9.10 22.32
N PRO A 537 -22.25 9.60 22.86
CA PRO A 537 -22.43 11.01 23.17
C PRO A 537 -21.79 11.40 24.52
N GLY A 538 -21.56 12.71 24.68
CA GLY A 538 -21.27 13.32 25.97
C GLY A 538 -19.86 13.07 26.50
N ALA A 539 -19.77 12.82 27.81
CA ALA A 539 -18.51 12.67 28.52
C ALA A 539 -17.70 11.45 28.06
N PRO A 540 -16.36 11.53 28.02
CA PRO A 540 -15.50 10.40 27.67
C PRO A 540 -15.81 9.15 28.49
N GLU A 541 -16.03 8.04 27.79
CA GLU A 541 -16.29 6.75 28.38
C GLU A 541 -15.02 6.04 28.89
N THR A 542 -15.20 5.05 29.76
CA THR A 542 -14.13 4.17 30.23
C THR A 542 -14.11 2.84 29.48
N LEU A 543 -12.98 2.13 29.51
CA LEU A 543 -12.86 0.76 28.99
C LEU A 543 -13.97 -0.18 29.51
N ALA A 544 -14.35 -0.06 30.79
CA ALA A 544 -15.41 -0.88 31.37
C ALA A 544 -16.79 -0.57 30.75
N THR A 545 -17.01 0.69 30.38
CA THR A 545 -18.23 1.13 29.68
C THR A 545 -18.24 0.58 28.25
N ASP A 546 -17.13 0.68 27.52
CA ASP A 546 -17.00 0.12 26.16
C ASP A 546 -17.32 -1.37 26.11
N GLU A 547 -16.69 -2.15 27.00
CA GLU A 547 -16.95 -3.58 27.10
C GLU A 547 -18.41 -3.88 27.46
N SER A 548 -19.01 -3.05 28.31
CA SER A 548 -20.41 -3.20 28.72
C SER A 548 -21.37 -2.89 27.58
N ILE A 549 -21.02 -1.95 26.68
CA ILE A 549 -21.80 -1.67 25.48
C ILE A 549 -21.73 -2.85 24.51
N TYR A 550 -20.55 -3.40 24.23
CA TYR A 550 -20.45 -4.61 23.40
C TYR A 550 -21.22 -5.80 23.99
N LYS A 551 -21.24 -5.94 25.32
CA LYS A 551 -22.05 -6.97 26.00
C LYS A 551 -23.55 -6.70 25.88
N ALA A 552 -23.98 -5.45 25.99
CA ALA A 552 -25.38 -5.05 25.94
C ALA A 552 -25.95 -5.05 24.50
N ALA A 553 -25.12 -4.79 23.49
CA ALA A 553 -25.48 -4.73 22.09
C ALA A 553 -24.43 -5.46 21.20
N PRO A 554 -24.37 -6.80 21.26
CA PRO A 554 -23.29 -7.60 20.67
C PRO A 554 -23.24 -7.61 19.13
N SER A 555 -24.26 -7.06 18.47
CA SER A 555 -24.35 -6.99 17.01
C SER A 555 -23.63 -5.80 16.40
N TYR A 556 -23.09 -4.87 17.19
CA TYR A 556 -22.19 -3.84 16.69
C TYR A 556 -20.85 -4.46 16.29
N ALA A 557 -20.37 -4.13 15.10
CA ALA A 557 -19.05 -4.50 14.62
C ALA A 557 -17.98 -3.57 15.20
N TYR A 558 -18.32 -2.29 15.37
CA TYR A 558 -17.41 -1.31 15.96
C TYR A 558 -18.13 -0.27 16.82
N ILE A 559 -17.36 0.43 17.65
CA ILE A 559 -17.79 1.56 18.46
C ILE A 559 -16.83 2.73 18.20
N THR A 560 -17.35 3.96 18.12
CA THR A 560 -16.54 5.18 18.16
C THR A 560 -16.94 6.06 19.35
N GLY A 561 -15.95 6.63 20.04
CA GLY A 561 -16.18 7.25 21.35
C GLY A 561 -15.26 8.43 21.63
N ARG A 562 -14.65 8.42 22.82
CA ARG A 562 -13.75 9.45 23.34
C ARG A 562 -12.71 9.93 22.33
N TYR A 563 -12.44 11.24 22.34
CA TYR A 563 -11.30 11.83 21.64
C TYR A 563 -9.99 11.35 22.28
N THR A 564 -9.02 10.99 21.43
CA THR A 564 -7.68 10.62 21.84
C THR A 564 -6.66 11.51 21.14
N GLY A 565 -6.02 12.36 21.93
CA GLY A 565 -4.91 13.19 21.51
C GLY A 565 -4.07 13.56 22.72
N VAL A 566 -2.89 14.13 22.47
CA VAL A 566 -1.95 14.47 23.55
C VAL A 566 -2.62 15.38 24.58
N GLY A 567 -2.53 14.99 25.85
CA GLY A 567 -3.18 15.68 26.97
C GLY A 567 -4.58 15.15 27.33
N ALA A 568 -5.18 14.31 26.50
CA ALA A 568 -6.41 13.57 26.81
C ALA A 568 -6.12 12.07 27.03
N ASN A 569 -5.55 11.40 26.01
CA ASN A 569 -5.07 10.02 26.07
C ASN A 569 -4.02 9.78 24.97
N TYR A 570 -3.76 8.53 24.58
CA TYR A 570 -2.82 8.21 23.50
C TYR A 570 -3.47 8.33 22.12
N PRO A 571 -2.92 9.16 21.20
CA PRO A 571 -3.51 9.37 19.88
C PRO A 571 -3.52 8.09 19.03
N GLY A 572 -4.48 8.00 18.11
CA GLY A 572 -4.55 6.88 17.15
C GLY A 572 -5.04 5.58 17.77
N ALA A 573 -5.88 5.65 18.81
CA ALA A 573 -6.41 4.49 19.52
C ALA A 573 -7.46 3.72 18.68
N PHE A 574 -7.02 3.07 17.60
CA PHE A 574 -7.85 2.30 16.66
C PHE A 574 -7.45 0.82 16.71
N GLY A 575 -8.42 -0.07 16.87
CA GLY A 575 -8.14 -1.50 16.92
C GLY A 575 -8.96 -2.22 17.98
N TYR A 576 -8.38 -3.26 18.58
CA TYR A 576 -9.02 -4.05 19.62
C TYR A 576 -8.63 -3.56 21.01
N LEU A 577 -9.63 -3.31 21.85
CA LEU A 577 -9.44 -2.82 23.23
C LEU A 577 -8.57 -3.76 24.07
N THR A 578 -8.77 -5.07 23.90
CA THR A 578 -8.07 -6.15 24.60
C THR A 578 -7.91 -7.34 23.66
N PRO A 579 -7.06 -8.35 23.96
CA PRO A 579 -6.98 -9.56 23.16
C PRO A 579 -8.34 -10.25 22.95
N SER A 580 -9.19 -10.29 23.98
CA SER A 580 -10.54 -10.88 23.88
C SER A 580 -11.49 -10.14 22.93
N ALA A 581 -11.24 -8.86 22.65
CA ALA A 581 -12.00 -8.10 21.66
C ALA A 581 -11.62 -8.50 20.23
N SER A 582 -10.37 -8.94 19.99
CA SER A 582 -9.97 -9.50 18.69
C SER A 582 -10.66 -10.83 18.41
N ASP A 583 -10.74 -11.73 19.40
CA ASP A 583 -11.46 -13.01 19.28
C ASP A 583 -12.91 -12.85 18.81
N THR A 584 -13.52 -11.72 19.16
CA THR A 584 -14.91 -11.37 18.83
C THR A 584 -15.04 -10.33 17.71
N GLN A 585 -13.92 -9.90 17.13
CA GLN A 585 -13.80 -8.92 16.04
C GLN A 585 -14.55 -7.62 16.33
N LYS A 586 -14.30 -7.05 17.51
CA LYS A 586 -14.92 -5.81 17.99
C LYS A 586 -13.92 -4.66 17.95
N VAL A 587 -14.02 -3.83 16.91
CA VAL A 587 -13.10 -2.70 16.69
C VAL A 587 -13.57 -1.46 17.43
N PHE A 588 -12.68 -0.80 18.16
CA PHE A 588 -12.90 0.51 18.72
C PHE A 588 -12.14 1.57 17.90
N ILE A 589 -12.76 2.72 17.66
CA ILE A 589 -12.16 3.81 16.89
C ILE A 589 -12.36 5.14 17.62
N ALA A 590 -11.31 5.65 18.25
CA ALA A 590 -11.31 7.00 18.80
C ALA A 590 -11.16 8.07 17.71
N PRO A 591 -11.77 9.25 17.83
CA PRO A 591 -11.34 10.42 17.07
C PRO A 591 -9.93 10.86 17.47
N ASN A 592 -9.07 11.18 16.49
CA ASN A 592 -7.73 11.74 16.70
C ASN A 592 -7.58 13.18 16.18
N MET A 593 -8.66 13.76 15.63
CA MET A 593 -8.78 15.18 15.33
C MET A 593 -9.78 15.83 16.26
N LYS A 594 -9.56 17.10 16.62
CA LYS A 594 -10.49 17.83 17.51
C LYS A 594 -11.85 17.99 16.85
N ALA A 595 -12.91 17.83 17.63
CA ALA A 595 -14.26 18.09 17.14
C ALA A 595 -14.52 19.59 16.92
N ASP A 596 -15.43 19.93 16.01
CA ASP A 596 -15.86 21.29 15.69
C ASP A 596 -16.27 22.11 16.93
N PHE A 597 -17.07 21.54 17.84
CA PHE A 597 -17.50 22.21 19.07
C PHE A 597 -16.33 22.52 20.00
N SER A 598 -15.30 21.66 20.02
CA SER A 598 -14.10 21.86 20.85
C SER A 598 -13.24 23.00 20.33
N LEU A 599 -13.30 23.29 19.03
CA LEU A 599 -12.59 24.41 18.40
C LEU A 599 -13.38 25.71 18.46
N VAL A 600 -14.69 25.67 18.21
CA VAL A 600 -15.51 26.88 18.04
C VAL A 600 -16.21 27.28 19.34
N GLU A 601 -16.90 26.34 19.99
CA GLU A 601 -17.81 26.64 21.10
C GLU A 601 -17.17 26.52 22.49
N ALA A 602 -16.16 25.67 22.66
CA ALA A 602 -15.50 25.50 23.94
C ALA A 602 -14.87 26.81 24.45
N LEU A 603 -14.62 26.89 25.75
CA LEU A 603 -13.96 28.07 26.30
C LEU A 603 -12.53 28.21 25.74
N PRO A 604 -12.02 29.43 25.50
CA PRO A 604 -10.67 29.64 24.96
C PRO A 604 -9.55 28.94 25.72
N GLN A 605 -9.70 28.77 27.04
CA GLN A 605 -8.70 28.05 27.85
C GLN A 605 -8.59 26.54 27.53
N PHE A 606 -9.57 25.96 26.83
CA PHE A 606 -9.59 24.57 26.38
C PHE A 606 -9.33 24.44 24.87
N GLY A 607 -8.84 25.50 24.23
CA GLY A 607 -8.62 25.54 22.79
C GLY A 607 -9.85 25.97 21.96
N GLY A 608 -10.96 26.34 22.60
CA GLY A 608 -12.17 26.78 21.91
C GLY A 608 -12.23 28.29 21.60
N GLY A 609 -13.39 28.78 21.18
CA GLY A 609 -13.59 30.20 20.85
C GLY A 609 -12.92 30.64 19.54
N MET A 610 -12.54 29.68 18.70
CA MET A 610 -12.00 29.96 17.37
C MET A 610 -13.11 30.42 16.43
N THR A 611 -12.77 31.30 15.50
CA THR A 611 -13.63 31.54 14.32
C THR A 611 -13.62 30.31 13.41
N ALA A 612 -14.67 30.16 12.58
CA ALA A 612 -14.77 29.05 11.63
C ALA A 612 -13.52 28.91 10.72
N ALA A 613 -12.91 30.02 10.32
CA ALA A 613 -11.67 30.00 9.52
C ALA A 613 -10.44 29.54 10.32
N GLN A 614 -10.34 29.90 11.59
CA GLN A 614 -9.26 29.44 12.48
C GLN A 614 -9.40 27.95 12.79
N ALA A 615 -10.63 27.48 13.02
CA ALA A 615 -10.88 26.06 13.26
C ALA A 615 -10.54 25.20 12.03
N ALA A 616 -10.90 25.66 10.82
CA ALA A 616 -10.49 25.00 9.59
C ALA A 616 -8.95 24.91 9.43
N ALA A 617 -8.23 25.99 9.77
CA ALA A 617 -6.77 26.00 9.73
C ALA A 617 -6.14 25.06 10.78
N GLU A 618 -6.74 24.95 11.96
CA GLU A 618 -6.28 24.00 12.99
C GLU A 618 -6.48 22.55 12.53
N TRP A 619 -7.58 22.20 11.86
CA TRP A 619 -7.74 20.87 11.26
C TRP A 619 -6.72 20.54 10.18
N GLN A 620 -6.40 21.50 9.31
CA GLN A 620 -5.35 21.32 8.30
C GLN A 620 -3.99 21.05 8.96
N LYS A 621 -3.67 21.78 10.04
CA LYS A 621 -2.45 21.57 10.83
C LYS A 621 -2.43 20.21 11.52
N GLU A 622 -3.54 19.77 12.11
CA GLU A 622 -3.65 18.44 12.72
C GLU A 622 -3.45 17.33 11.68
N PHE A 623 -4.05 17.49 10.50
CA PHE A 623 -3.88 16.54 9.40
C PHE A 623 -2.45 16.48 8.85
N ASP A 624 -1.78 17.63 8.72
CA ASP A 624 -0.36 17.67 8.32
C ASP A 624 0.54 16.98 9.36
N ALA A 625 0.27 17.18 10.66
CA ALA A 625 1.01 16.52 11.74
C ALA A 625 0.85 14.99 11.71
N LEU A 626 -0.35 14.49 11.39
CA LEU A 626 -0.60 13.07 11.20
C LEU A 626 0.09 12.52 9.95
N SER A 627 0.10 13.28 8.83
CA SER A 627 0.50 12.77 7.51
C SER A 627 1.98 12.87 7.16
N SER A 628 2.67 13.90 7.64
CA SER A 628 4.04 14.25 7.18
C SER A 628 5.14 13.19 7.36
N HIS A 629 4.94 12.21 8.25
CA HIS A 629 5.90 11.14 8.51
C HIS A 629 5.26 9.75 8.51
N SER A 630 4.08 9.61 7.91
CA SER A 630 3.36 8.33 7.86
C SER A 630 3.42 7.73 6.46
N ASP A 631 3.42 6.41 6.37
CA ASP A 631 3.25 5.72 5.08
C ASP A 631 1.77 5.77 4.64
N LEU A 632 0.83 5.47 5.56
CA LEU A 632 -0.60 5.67 5.33
C LEU A 632 -1.32 6.28 6.56
N PRO A 633 -1.42 7.62 6.65
CA PRO A 633 -2.01 8.26 7.82
C PRO A 633 -3.53 8.08 7.86
N VAL A 634 -4.05 7.80 9.06
CA VAL A 634 -5.49 7.66 9.33
C VAL A 634 -5.97 8.81 10.21
N ALA A 635 -6.85 9.64 9.65
CA ALA A 635 -7.50 10.75 10.34
C ALA A 635 -8.96 10.42 10.62
N VAL A 636 -9.34 10.40 11.90
CA VAL A 636 -10.73 10.22 12.35
C VAL A 636 -11.27 11.57 12.81
N TRP A 637 -12.13 12.14 11.97
CA TRP A 637 -12.60 13.52 12.07
C TRP A 637 -14.05 13.57 12.53
N THR A 638 -14.29 14.22 13.69
CA THR A 638 -15.63 14.33 14.30
C THR A 638 -16.22 15.72 14.12
N TRP A 639 -17.49 15.80 13.76
CA TRP A 639 -18.25 17.05 13.68
C TRP A 639 -19.77 16.83 13.69
N HIS A 640 -20.55 17.91 13.72
CA HIS A 640 -22.00 17.84 13.86
C HIS A 640 -22.77 18.38 12.64
N ASP A 641 -23.94 17.80 12.39
CA ASP A 641 -24.84 18.18 11.29
C ASP A 641 -25.20 19.67 11.29
N TYR A 642 -25.50 20.25 12.45
CA TYR A 642 -25.79 21.67 12.62
C TYR A 642 -24.61 22.56 12.26
N GLY A 643 -23.38 22.09 12.50
CA GLY A 643 -22.17 22.82 12.16
C GLY A 643 -22.02 22.95 10.63
N ALA A 644 -22.04 21.82 9.93
CA ALA A 644 -21.90 21.78 8.48
C ALA A 644 -23.06 22.47 7.75
N ALA A 645 -24.28 22.29 8.25
CA ALA A 645 -25.46 22.96 7.73
C ALA A 645 -25.50 24.46 8.08
N ALA A 646 -24.57 24.98 8.89
CA ALA A 646 -24.63 26.32 9.48
C ALA A 646 -26.04 26.60 10.04
N TRP A 647 -26.58 25.63 10.78
CA TRP A 647 -27.89 25.66 11.39
C TRP A 647 -27.83 26.43 12.71
N PRO A 648 -28.74 27.40 12.96
CA PRO A 648 -28.80 28.07 14.26
C PRO A 648 -29.34 27.13 15.34
N THR A 649 -28.57 26.90 16.39
CA THR A 649 -28.97 26.09 17.55
C THR A 649 -29.14 26.96 18.81
N ASN A 650 -29.78 26.44 19.86
CA ASN A 650 -29.81 27.03 21.21
C ASN A 650 -30.29 28.49 21.28
N GLY A 651 -31.24 28.89 20.43
CA GLY A 651 -31.80 30.26 20.41
C GLY A 651 -30.84 31.32 19.87
N THR A 652 -29.73 30.93 19.25
CA THR A 652 -28.85 31.85 18.51
C THR A 652 -29.53 32.32 17.23
N ALA A 653 -29.33 33.58 16.84
CA ALA A 653 -29.89 34.12 15.59
C ALA A 653 -29.11 33.64 14.35
N GLN A 654 -27.85 33.23 14.52
CA GLN A 654 -26.94 32.79 13.47
C GLN A 654 -26.01 31.71 14.01
N SER A 655 -25.70 30.71 13.19
CA SER A 655 -24.71 29.68 13.51
C SER A 655 -23.30 30.29 13.62
N PRO A 656 -22.48 29.89 14.62
CA PRO A 656 -21.08 30.28 14.69
C PRO A 656 -20.21 29.54 13.66
N TYR A 657 -20.76 28.48 13.04
CA TYR A 657 -20.13 27.69 12.00
C TYR A 657 -20.45 28.21 10.61
N THR A 658 -19.63 27.78 9.64
CA THR A 658 -19.90 28.00 8.21
C THR A 658 -19.68 26.70 7.46
N THR A 659 -20.46 26.44 6.41
CA THR A 659 -20.25 25.28 5.53
C THR A 659 -18.85 25.27 4.90
N ASP A 660 -18.26 26.46 4.69
CA ASP A 660 -16.90 26.62 4.15
C ASP A 660 -15.82 26.06 5.09
N MET A 661 -16.03 26.10 6.41
CA MET A 661 -15.10 25.50 7.38
C MET A 661 -14.84 24.02 7.07
N TYR A 662 -15.90 23.25 6.85
CA TYR A 662 -15.86 21.83 6.51
C TYR A 662 -15.38 21.60 5.08
N THR A 663 -15.94 22.35 4.14
CA THR A 663 -15.59 22.23 2.71
C THR A 663 -14.11 22.51 2.46
N SER A 664 -13.53 23.47 3.19
CA SER A 664 -12.11 23.80 3.06
C SER A 664 -11.19 22.68 3.53
N PHE A 665 -11.55 21.96 4.60
CA PHE A 665 -10.79 20.79 5.05
C PHE A 665 -10.94 19.61 4.10
N ILE A 666 -12.17 19.29 3.67
CA ILE A 666 -12.44 18.23 2.69
C ILE A 666 -11.65 18.49 1.40
N SER A 667 -11.67 19.72 0.88
CA SER A 667 -10.89 20.11 -0.29
C SER A 667 -9.38 19.95 -0.06
N TYR A 668 -8.89 20.34 1.12
CA TYR A 668 -7.48 20.27 1.49
C TYR A 668 -6.96 18.83 1.54
N ALA A 669 -7.72 17.92 2.16
CA ALA A 669 -7.42 16.49 2.23
C ALA A 669 -7.51 15.84 0.84
N SER A 670 -8.57 16.14 0.08
CA SER A 670 -8.74 15.63 -1.29
C SER A 670 -7.58 16.02 -2.22
N GLN A 671 -7.09 17.28 -2.13
CA GLN A 671 -5.93 17.75 -2.90
C GLN A 671 -4.62 17.04 -2.54
N ARG A 672 -4.55 16.40 -1.36
CA ARG A 672 -3.43 15.57 -0.92
C ARG A 672 -3.65 14.08 -1.19
N GLY A 673 -4.68 13.74 -1.97
CA GLY A 673 -4.97 12.37 -2.35
C GLY A 673 -5.61 11.52 -1.26
N SER A 674 -6.31 12.13 -0.28
CA SER A 674 -7.02 11.36 0.75
C SER A 674 -8.19 10.55 0.19
N GLU A 675 -8.36 9.34 0.70
CA GLU A 675 -9.57 8.55 0.57
C GLU A 675 -10.57 8.91 1.68
N PHE A 676 -11.80 9.28 1.31
CA PHE A 676 -12.88 9.46 2.28
C PHE A 676 -13.61 8.14 2.52
N VAL A 677 -13.62 7.67 3.75
CA VAL A 677 -14.21 6.37 4.12
C VAL A 677 -15.23 6.52 5.24
N THR A 678 -16.14 5.55 5.35
CA THR A 678 -16.97 5.41 6.55
C THR A 678 -16.19 4.74 7.67
N LEU A 679 -16.66 4.85 8.91
CA LEU A 679 -16.06 4.16 10.05
C LEU A 679 -16.30 2.65 9.99
N ALA A 680 -17.39 2.20 9.36
CA ALA A 680 -17.57 0.79 9.00
C ALA A 680 -16.46 0.29 8.04
N ASP A 681 -16.14 1.05 6.99
CA ASP A 681 -15.06 0.69 6.06
C ASP A 681 -13.72 0.59 6.80
N LEU A 682 -13.40 1.58 7.64
CA LEU A 682 -12.17 1.58 8.44
C LEU A 682 -12.11 0.37 9.39
N ALA A 683 -13.21 0.06 10.09
CA ALA A 683 -13.27 -1.10 10.99
C ALA A 683 -13.09 -2.44 10.24
N GLN A 684 -13.64 -2.56 9.03
CA GLN A 684 -13.46 -3.73 8.18
C GLN A 684 -12.01 -3.87 7.73
N ARG A 685 -11.35 -2.77 7.35
CA ARG A 685 -9.94 -2.76 6.94
C ARG A 685 -8.99 -3.08 8.08
N ILE A 686 -9.24 -2.57 9.29
CA ILE A 686 -8.51 -2.97 10.50
C ILE A 686 -8.63 -4.50 10.71
N THR A 687 -9.85 -5.04 10.61
CA THR A 687 -10.09 -6.48 10.74
C THR A 687 -9.44 -7.30 9.61
N ALA A 688 -9.37 -6.77 8.39
CA ALA A 688 -8.72 -7.43 7.27
C ALA A 688 -7.19 -7.45 7.43
N SER A 689 -6.61 -6.37 7.98
CA SER A 689 -5.16 -6.23 8.21
C SER A 689 -4.65 -7.19 9.27
N GLU A 690 -5.38 -7.36 10.39
CA GLU A 690 -5.03 -8.33 11.45
C GLU A 690 -5.03 -9.77 10.93
N LYS A 691 -5.94 -10.10 10.01
CA LYS A 691 -6.06 -11.45 9.44
C LYS A 691 -5.17 -11.72 8.24
N ALA A 692 -4.53 -10.69 7.69
CA ALA A 692 -3.69 -10.85 6.53
C ALA A 692 -2.39 -11.58 6.91
N THR A 693 -1.85 -12.31 5.94
CA THR A 693 -0.47 -12.74 5.93
C THR A 693 0.18 -12.13 4.71
N PHE A 694 1.35 -11.58 4.91
CA PHE A 694 2.11 -10.87 3.89
C PHE A 694 3.57 -11.25 4.07
N ASP A 695 4.27 -11.52 2.98
CA ASP A 695 5.72 -11.63 2.97
C ASP A 695 6.25 -11.22 1.61
N TYR A 696 7.52 -10.83 1.54
CA TYR A 696 8.16 -10.54 0.25
C TYR A 696 9.66 -10.75 0.27
N ARG A 697 10.23 -10.88 -0.93
CA ARG A 697 11.67 -10.99 -1.15
C ARG A 697 12.10 -10.24 -2.39
N PHE A 698 13.22 -9.54 -2.31
CA PHE A 698 13.86 -8.90 -3.46
C PHE A 698 14.96 -9.77 -4.07
N ASP A 699 14.96 -9.92 -5.40
CA ASP A 699 16.06 -10.47 -6.18
C ASP A 699 16.73 -9.38 -7.00
N SER A 700 17.90 -8.93 -6.54
CA SER A 700 18.72 -7.92 -7.25
C SER A 700 19.23 -8.37 -8.61
N GLY A 701 19.31 -9.68 -8.89
CA GLY A 701 19.78 -10.21 -10.17
C GLY A 701 18.75 -10.05 -11.28
N THR A 702 17.46 -10.10 -10.95
CA THR A 702 16.34 -9.89 -11.88
C THR A 702 15.63 -8.55 -11.69
N ASN A 703 15.98 -7.82 -10.63
CA ASN A 703 15.30 -6.59 -10.19
C ASN A 703 13.80 -6.82 -9.95
N THR A 704 13.47 -7.94 -9.27
CA THR A 704 12.08 -8.39 -9.06
C THR A 704 11.79 -8.53 -7.57
N LEU A 705 10.63 -8.06 -7.14
CA LEU A 705 10.05 -8.37 -5.83
C LEU A 705 9.04 -9.51 -5.98
N THR A 706 9.19 -10.57 -5.18
CA THR A 706 8.19 -11.63 -5.08
C THR A 706 7.46 -11.49 -3.76
N ALA A 707 6.18 -11.14 -3.80
CA ALA A 707 5.32 -10.93 -2.64
C ALA A 707 4.26 -12.04 -2.54
N SER A 708 4.07 -12.59 -1.34
CA SER A 708 3.04 -13.57 -1.03
C SER A 708 1.99 -12.94 -0.12
N VAL A 709 0.71 -13.03 -0.49
CA VAL A 709 -0.39 -12.44 0.25
C VAL A 709 -1.54 -13.43 0.38
N THR A 710 -2.04 -13.60 1.60
CA THR A 710 -3.31 -14.26 1.89
C THR A 710 -4.11 -13.41 2.86
N GLY A 711 -5.41 -13.29 2.66
CA GLY A 711 -6.23 -12.49 3.55
C GLY A 711 -7.70 -12.50 3.18
N GLY A 712 -8.51 -11.88 4.04
CA GLY A 712 -9.93 -11.64 3.80
C GLY A 712 -10.18 -10.57 2.74
N ASN A 713 -11.14 -9.67 2.98
CA ASN A 713 -11.45 -8.58 2.06
C ASN A 713 -10.27 -7.59 1.93
N LEU A 714 -9.40 -7.83 0.94
CA LEU A 714 -8.27 -6.96 0.59
C LEU A 714 -8.56 -6.14 -0.69
N GLY A 715 -9.83 -6.05 -1.10
CA GLY A 715 -10.24 -5.43 -2.35
C GLY A 715 -10.03 -3.91 -2.40
N ASN A 716 -9.74 -3.29 -1.26
CA ASN A 716 -9.33 -1.89 -1.13
C ASN A 716 -7.83 -1.69 -0.84
N PHE A 717 -7.07 -2.78 -0.72
CA PHE A 717 -5.65 -2.76 -0.36
C PHE A 717 -4.78 -2.67 -1.61
N ALA A 718 -3.52 -2.29 -1.39
CA ALA A 718 -2.45 -2.42 -2.37
C ALA A 718 -1.17 -2.98 -1.72
N LEU A 719 -0.33 -3.59 -2.55
CA LEU A 719 1.08 -3.75 -2.24
C LEU A 719 1.81 -2.52 -2.73
N ASP A 720 2.31 -1.71 -1.81
CA ASP A 720 2.82 -0.38 -2.08
C ASP A 720 4.33 -0.33 -1.93
N LEU A 721 5.00 0.15 -2.98
CA LEU A 721 6.46 0.25 -3.05
C LEU A 721 6.95 1.53 -2.40
N GLN A 722 8.11 1.44 -1.77
CA GLN A 722 8.85 2.61 -1.33
C GLN A 722 9.05 3.62 -2.46
N ALA A 723 8.88 4.90 -2.14
CA ALA A 723 9.08 6.01 -3.06
C ALA A 723 10.44 5.94 -3.78
N GLY A 724 10.40 6.18 -5.10
CA GLY A 724 11.59 6.18 -5.98
C GLY A 724 11.82 4.88 -6.75
N TYR A 725 10.99 3.86 -6.53
CA TYR A 725 10.92 2.66 -7.35
C TYR A 725 9.65 2.66 -8.20
N HIS A 726 9.72 2.01 -9.36
CA HIS A 726 8.63 1.98 -10.35
C HIS A 726 8.33 0.54 -10.77
N ILE A 727 7.04 0.23 -10.96
CA ILE A 727 6.53 -1.04 -11.44
C ILE A 727 6.54 -1.03 -12.97
N ALA A 728 7.33 -1.93 -13.56
CA ALA A 728 7.32 -2.14 -15.00
C ALA A 728 6.23 -3.13 -15.42
N SER A 729 6.02 -4.19 -14.63
CA SER A 729 4.98 -5.21 -14.88
C SER A 729 4.75 -6.08 -13.64
N VAL A 730 3.57 -6.73 -13.59
CA VAL A 730 3.20 -7.64 -12.50
C VAL A 730 2.71 -8.96 -13.06
N SER A 731 3.06 -10.06 -12.39
CA SER A 731 2.44 -11.37 -12.63
C SER A 731 1.98 -12.00 -11.32
N ASN A 732 0.89 -12.75 -11.36
CA ASN A 732 0.38 -13.55 -10.25
C ASN A 732 0.25 -15.01 -10.67
N GLY A 733 0.91 -15.92 -9.96
CA GLY A 733 0.86 -17.36 -10.28
C GLY A 733 1.40 -17.71 -11.68
N GLY A 734 2.29 -16.88 -12.23
CA GLY A 734 2.85 -17.01 -13.57
C GLY A 734 2.00 -16.43 -14.70
N GLN A 735 0.85 -15.83 -14.39
CA GLN A 735 0.01 -15.10 -15.36
C GLN A 735 0.17 -13.60 -15.15
N ALA A 736 0.09 -12.79 -16.22
CA ALA A 736 0.15 -11.34 -16.09
C ALA A 736 -1.03 -10.80 -15.25
N TRP A 737 -0.75 -9.79 -14.43
CA TRP A 737 -1.71 -9.11 -13.58
C TRP A 737 -1.78 -7.64 -14.00
N TYR A 738 -2.98 -7.16 -14.36
CA TYR A 738 -3.18 -5.86 -15.01
C TYR A 738 -3.93 -4.85 -14.11
N ALA A 739 -3.73 -4.93 -12.80
CA ALA A 739 -4.21 -3.91 -11.87
C ALA A 739 -3.06 -3.44 -10.99
N TYR A 740 -2.39 -2.40 -11.47
CA TYR A 740 -1.26 -1.76 -10.83
C TYR A 740 -1.06 -0.37 -11.43
N ASP A 741 -0.57 0.56 -10.64
CA ASP A 741 -0.08 1.86 -11.09
C ASP A 741 1.45 1.90 -10.99
N ASP A 742 2.04 3.08 -10.88
CA ASP A 742 3.49 3.28 -10.94
C ASP A 742 4.24 2.62 -9.77
N ASP A 743 3.63 2.53 -8.58
CA ASP A 743 4.26 2.04 -7.35
C ASP A 743 3.40 1.04 -6.56
N SER A 744 2.16 0.79 -6.99
CA SER A 744 1.18 0.06 -6.20
C SER A 744 0.52 -1.09 -7.00
N VAL A 745 0.48 -2.29 -6.43
CA VAL A 745 -0.26 -3.45 -6.99
C VAL A 745 -1.62 -3.56 -6.33
N PHE A 746 -2.69 -3.46 -7.10
CA PHE A 746 -4.05 -3.54 -6.56
C PHE A 746 -4.48 -5.00 -6.35
N LEU A 747 -4.97 -5.28 -5.14
CA LEU A 747 -5.35 -6.62 -4.72
C LEU A 747 -6.84 -6.89 -4.94
N PRO A 748 -7.24 -8.13 -5.27
CA PRO A 748 -8.64 -8.53 -5.25
C PRO A 748 -9.12 -8.83 -3.81
N ALA A 749 -10.44 -8.77 -3.63
CA ALA A 749 -11.14 -8.94 -2.35
C ALA A 749 -11.00 -10.33 -1.72
N SER A 750 -10.57 -11.35 -2.45
CA SER A 750 -10.32 -12.66 -1.86
C SER A 750 -9.06 -13.26 -2.41
N LEU A 751 -8.10 -13.52 -1.51
CA LEU A 751 -6.80 -14.09 -1.84
C LEU A 751 -6.56 -15.35 -1.02
N SER A 752 -6.42 -16.48 -1.70
CA SER A 752 -6.02 -17.76 -1.11
C SER A 752 -4.60 -18.11 -1.60
N GLY A 753 -3.59 -17.44 -1.03
CA GLY A 753 -2.18 -17.70 -1.35
C GLY A 753 -1.73 -17.17 -2.70
N ALA A 754 -2.02 -15.90 -3.01
CA ALA A 754 -1.48 -15.28 -4.22
C ALA A 754 0.00 -14.96 -4.07
N THR A 755 0.74 -15.08 -5.18
CA THR A 755 2.15 -14.73 -5.26
C THR A 755 2.34 -13.79 -6.43
N TYR A 756 2.62 -12.52 -6.12
CA TYR A 756 2.88 -11.47 -7.08
C TYR A 756 4.38 -11.36 -7.34
N ASN A 757 4.80 -11.46 -8.61
CA ASN A 757 6.14 -11.05 -9.03
C ASN A 757 6.03 -9.67 -9.66
N ILE A 758 6.65 -8.69 -9.01
CA ILE A 758 6.64 -7.28 -9.35
C ILE A 758 8.00 -6.96 -9.96
N GLN A 759 8.02 -6.76 -11.28
CA GLN A 759 9.23 -6.38 -11.99
C GLN A 759 9.44 -4.88 -11.85
N LEU A 760 10.59 -4.47 -11.32
CA LEU A 760 10.90 -3.06 -11.15
C LEU A 760 11.62 -2.49 -12.38
N GLY A 761 11.32 -1.24 -12.71
CA GLY A 761 11.94 -0.50 -13.82
C GLY A 761 10.94 0.35 -14.59
N THR A 762 11.36 0.82 -15.77
CA THR A 762 10.46 1.51 -16.70
C THR A 762 9.59 0.51 -17.45
N SER A 763 8.29 0.80 -17.58
CA SER A 763 7.37 0.00 -18.40
C SER A 763 7.90 -0.17 -19.82
N ALA A 764 8.11 -1.42 -20.24
CA ALA A 764 8.66 -1.75 -21.55
C ALA A 764 7.59 -1.93 -22.65
N SER A 765 6.32 -2.06 -22.25
CA SER A 765 5.20 -2.39 -23.15
C SER A 765 3.95 -1.59 -22.80
N GLN A 766 3.25 -1.05 -23.80
CA GLN A 766 1.91 -0.48 -23.63
C GLN A 766 0.89 -1.63 -23.55
N VAL A 767 0.38 -1.88 -22.35
CA VAL A 767 -0.67 -2.88 -22.10
C VAL A 767 -1.93 -2.20 -21.57
N THR A 768 -3.08 -2.82 -21.77
CA THR A 768 -4.33 -2.38 -21.13
C THR A 768 -4.33 -2.81 -19.66
N HIS A 769 -4.18 -1.86 -18.74
CA HIS A 769 -4.20 -2.13 -17.29
C HIS A 769 -4.90 -1.03 -16.50
N ILE A 770 -5.42 -1.38 -15.32
CA ILE A 770 -6.06 -0.45 -14.39
C ILE A 770 -4.96 0.31 -13.65
N THR A 771 -4.97 1.64 -13.77
CA THR A 771 -4.06 2.57 -13.09
C THR A 771 -4.71 3.32 -11.93
N ALA A 772 -6.04 3.29 -11.82
CA ALA A 772 -6.73 3.76 -10.62
C ALA A 772 -8.10 3.11 -10.44
N LEU A 773 -8.45 2.83 -9.19
CA LEU A 773 -9.79 2.40 -8.78
C LEU A 773 -10.48 3.48 -7.95
N PRO A 774 -11.83 3.55 -7.96
CA PRO A 774 -12.55 4.52 -7.14
C PRO A 774 -12.30 4.33 -5.65
N MET A 775 -12.44 5.41 -4.86
CA MET A 775 -12.44 5.33 -3.40
C MET A 775 -13.45 4.30 -2.91
N ARG A 776 -13.06 3.50 -1.91
CA ARG A 776 -13.83 2.41 -1.30
C ARG A 776 -14.21 1.27 -2.25
N ALA A 777 -13.76 1.28 -3.50
CA ALA A 777 -14.10 0.22 -4.44
C ALA A 777 -13.30 -1.06 -4.14
N ASP A 778 -14.03 -2.18 -4.04
CA ASP A 778 -13.47 -3.51 -3.91
C ASP A 778 -13.26 -4.12 -5.30
N LEU A 779 -12.00 -4.30 -5.70
CA LEU A 779 -11.68 -5.15 -6.85
C LEU A 779 -12.01 -6.60 -6.47
N ILE A 780 -12.87 -7.28 -7.22
CA ILE A 780 -13.28 -8.65 -6.90
C ILE A 780 -12.49 -9.67 -7.71
N SER A 781 -12.35 -9.43 -9.01
CA SER A 781 -11.59 -10.30 -9.92
C SER A 781 -11.11 -9.53 -11.15
N LEU A 782 -10.07 -10.05 -11.79
CA LEU A 782 -9.52 -9.48 -13.02
C LEU A 782 -8.90 -10.59 -13.87
N SER A 783 -9.07 -10.45 -15.19
CA SER A 783 -8.46 -11.30 -16.22
C SER A 783 -8.21 -10.48 -17.47
N GLY A 784 -7.12 -10.76 -18.19
CA GLY A 784 -6.80 -10.04 -19.42
C GLY A 784 -5.66 -10.71 -20.17
N ASN A 785 -5.40 -10.22 -21.38
CA ASN A 785 -4.31 -10.69 -22.24
C ASN A 785 -3.31 -9.58 -22.60
N GLY A 786 -3.39 -8.43 -21.93
CA GLY A 786 -2.54 -7.26 -22.21
C GLY A 786 -3.15 -6.30 -23.21
N ARG A 787 -4.19 -6.71 -23.95
CA ARG A 787 -4.95 -5.87 -24.89
C ARG A 787 -6.38 -5.68 -24.43
N ASP A 788 -7.05 -6.78 -24.15
CA ASP A 788 -8.41 -6.84 -23.63
C ASP A 788 -8.36 -7.11 -22.12
N LEU A 789 -9.29 -6.50 -21.41
CA LEU A 789 -9.39 -6.59 -19.96
C LEU A 789 -10.83 -6.83 -19.53
N SER A 790 -11.02 -7.78 -18.61
CA SER A 790 -12.31 -8.04 -17.96
C SER A 790 -12.11 -8.09 -16.45
N PHE A 791 -12.91 -7.33 -15.72
CA PHE A 791 -12.80 -7.24 -14.27
C PHE A 791 -14.16 -7.04 -13.61
N GLN A 792 -14.26 -7.49 -12.37
CA GLN A 792 -15.41 -7.27 -11.51
C GLN A 792 -15.00 -6.36 -10.36
N VAL A 793 -15.77 -5.31 -10.12
CA VAL A 793 -15.51 -4.32 -9.07
C VAL A 793 -16.82 -3.95 -8.37
N THR A 794 -16.81 -3.84 -7.04
CA THR A 794 -17.95 -3.34 -6.26
C THR A 794 -17.66 -1.93 -5.79
N GLY A 795 -18.50 -0.96 -6.17
CA GLY A 795 -18.33 0.45 -5.81
C GLY A 795 -18.80 1.42 -6.88
N ASP A 796 -18.60 2.71 -6.65
CA ASP A 796 -18.99 3.80 -7.55
C ASP A 796 -17.84 4.79 -7.77
N GLY A 797 -17.86 5.51 -8.90
CA GLY A 797 -16.85 6.51 -9.24
C GLY A 797 -16.08 6.19 -10.51
N GLN A 798 -14.82 6.61 -10.58
CA GLN A 798 -14.01 6.51 -11.80
C GLN A 798 -12.96 5.41 -11.72
N VAL A 799 -12.84 4.62 -12.79
CA VAL A 799 -11.73 3.70 -13.02
C VAL A 799 -10.87 4.31 -14.13
N SER A 800 -9.56 4.43 -13.90
CA SER A 800 -8.61 4.88 -14.90
C SER A 800 -7.82 3.70 -15.42
N LEU A 801 -7.58 3.68 -16.73
CA LEU A 801 -6.81 2.65 -17.40
C LEU A 801 -5.84 3.29 -18.38
N ASP A 802 -4.64 2.72 -18.45
CA ASP A 802 -3.81 2.84 -19.64
C ASP A 802 -4.24 1.74 -20.61
N LEU A 803 -4.18 2.04 -21.90
CA LEU A 803 -4.55 1.12 -22.96
C LEU A 803 -3.31 0.63 -23.69
N ALA A 804 -3.39 -0.62 -24.15
CA ALA A 804 -2.51 -1.08 -25.22
C ALA A 804 -2.64 -0.17 -26.45
N ASP A 805 -1.59 -0.16 -27.29
CA ASP A 805 -1.57 0.68 -28.48
C ASP A 805 -2.82 0.42 -29.33
N LEU A 806 -3.53 1.51 -29.63
CA LEU A 806 -4.82 1.45 -30.32
C LEU A 806 -4.67 1.10 -31.78
N ASN A 807 -3.61 1.53 -32.47
CA ASN A 807 -3.20 1.01 -33.78
C ASN A 807 -4.33 0.41 -34.67
N GLY A 808 -5.29 1.22 -35.14
CA GLY A 808 -6.39 0.75 -36.01
C GLY A 808 -7.58 0.06 -35.33
N PHE A 809 -7.58 0.00 -34.00
CA PHE A 809 -8.65 -0.49 -33.14
C PHE A 809 -9.37 0.67 -32.44
N THR A 810 -10.61 0.42 -32.06
CA THR A 810 -11.46 1.28 -31.24
C THR A 810 -11.79 0.55 -29.95
N VAL A 811 -11.93 1.31 -28.87
CA VAL A 811 -12.27 0.75 -27.56
C VAL A 811 -13.77 0.45 -27.52
N LYS A 812 -14.13 -0.79 -27.16
CA LYS A 812 -15.48 -1.19 -26.82
C LYS A 812 -15.56 -1.51 -25.33
N VAL A 813 -16.50 -0.87 -24.64
CA VAL A 813 -16.68 -1.03 -23.20
C VAL A 813 -18.07 -1.56 -22.89
N THR A 814 -18.16 -2.52 -21.96
CA THR A 814 -19.43 -2.94 -21.34
C THR A 814 -19.33 -2.85 -19.82
N GLY A 815 -20.47 -2.74 -19.13
CA GLY A 815 -20.51 -2.71 -17.66
C GLY A 815 -20.12 -1.38 -17.02
N ALA A 816 -19.59 -0.43 -17.80
CA ALA A 816 -19.25 0.92 -17.36
C ALA A 816 -19.57 1.95 -18.46
N THR A 817 -19.60 3.23 -18.10
CA THR A 817 -19.74 4.34 -19.06
C THR A 817 -18.39 4.92 -19.40
N VAL A 818 -18.07 5.12 -20.68
CA VAL A 818 -16.83 5.85 -21.07
C VAL A 818 -17.01 7.34 -20.76
N ILE A 819 -16.19 7.85 -19.84
CA ILE A 819 -16.18 9.28 -19.45
C ILE A 819 -15.19 10.06 -20.32
N GLY A 820 -14.04 9.47 -20.63
CA GLY A 820 -13.00 10.11 -21.42
C GLY A 820 -12.05 9.11 -22.03
N GLN A 821 -11.53 9.45 -23.20
CA GLN A 821 -10.43 8.74 -23.85
C GLN A 821 -9.48 9.80 -24.40
N THR A 822 -8.22 9.75 -23.98
CA THR A 822 -7.18 10.72 -24.36
C THR A 822 -5.93 10.00 -24.84
N GLN A 823 -5.08 10.68 -25.58
CA GLN A 823 -3.78 10.17 -26.00
C GLN A 823 -2.72 11.24 -25.78
N ASP A 824 -1.62 10.87 -25.14
CA ASP A 824 -0.47 11.74 -24.92
C ASP A 824 0.85 11.03 -25.25
N ALA A 825 1.98 11.56 -24.77
CA ALA A 825 3.31 11.02 -25.04
C ALA A 825 3.58 9.67 -24.35
N THR A 826 2.78 9.30 -23.34
CA THR A 826 2.90 8.07 -22.56
C THR A 826 1.99 6.96 -23.10
N GLY A 827 0.86 7.30 -23.70
CA GLY A 827 0.00 6.34 -24.38
C GLY A 827 -1.44 6.81 -24.54
N ALA A 828 -2.33 5.85 -24.80
CA ALA A 828 -3.76 6.07 -24.78
C ALA A 828 -4.32 5.77 -23.38
N HIS A 829 -5.15 6.66 -22.86
CA HIS A 829 -5.75 6.55 -21.53
C HIS A 829 -7.27 6.52 -21.64
N LEU A 830 -7.91 5.73 -20.78
CA LEU A 830 -9.35 5.55 -20.71
C LEU A 830 -9.85 5.80 -19.29
N VAL A 831 -10.90 6.59 -19.16
CA VAL A 831 -11.59 6.81 -17.89
C VAL A 831 -13.01 6.29 -18.00
N LEU A 832 -13.36 5.38 -17.10
CA LEU A 832 -14.66 4.73 -17.01
C LEU A 832 -15.43 5.21 -15.78
N GLY A 833 -16.74 5.37 -15.92
CA GLY A 833 -17.67 5.72 -14.85
C GLY A 833 -18.49 4.52 -14.41
N LEU A 834 -18.43 4.23 -13.11
CA LEU A 834 -19.27 3.28 -12.40
C LEU A 834 -20.36 4.05 -11.64
N THR A 835 -21.61 3.68 -11.85
CA THR A 835 -22.76 4.38 -11.24
C THR A 835 -23.43 3.50 -10.19
N GLY A 836 -23.43 3.96 -8.94
CA GLY A 836 -24.04 3.27 -7.81
C GLY A 836 -23.13 2.20 -7.19
N LEU A 837 -23.37 1.90 -5.90
CA LEU A 837 -22.56 1.01 -5.05
C LEU A 837 -22.77 -0.50 -5.34
N ALA A 838 -23.01 -0.85 -6.60
CA ALA A 838 -23.25 -2.22 -7.03
C ALA A 838 -21.93 -2.89 -7.45
N THR A 839 -22.00 -4.20 -7.69
CA THR A 839 -20.98 -4.94 -8.42
C THR A 839 -21.15 -4.71 -9.92
N HIS A 840 -20.09 -4.30 -10.59
CA HIS A 840 -20.02 -4.04 -12.03
C HIS A 840 -19.13 -5.08 -12.70
N ASP A 841 -19.66 -5.74 -13.73
CA ASP A 841 -18.90 -6.66 -14.61
C ASP A 841 -18.43 -5.87 -15.84
N VAL A 842 -17.20 -5.37 -15.78
CA VAL A 842 -16.63 -4.47 -16.80
C VAL A 842 -15.80 -5.25 -17.81
N SER A 843 -16.00 -4.97 -19.10
CA SER A 843 -15.09 -5.42 -20.16
C SER A 843 -14.59 -4.22 -20.96
N VAL A 844 -13.31 -4.25 -21.31
CA VAL A 844 -12.63 -3.30 -22.20
C VAL A 844 -11.98 -4.14 -23.30
N GLU A 845 -12.51 -4.03 -24.51
CA GLU A 845 -12.06 -4.78 -25.68
C GLU A 845 -11.53 -3.83 -26.75
N LEU A 846 -10.35 -4.10 -27.31
CA LEU A 846 -9.86 -3.40 -28.49
C LEU A 846 -10.37 -4.10 -29.74
N VAL A 847 -11.48 -3.57 -30.30
CA VAL A 847 -12.11 -4.11 -31.50
C VAL A 847 -11.66 -3.37 -32.75
N PRO A 848 -11.47 -4.04 -33.90
CA PRO A 848 -11.05 -3.38 -35.12
C PRO A 848 -11.99 -2.23 -35.47
N THR A 849 -11.43 -1.09 -35.87
CA THR A 849 -12.22 0.07 -36.28
C THR A 849 -13.15 -0.33 -37.42
N ALA A 850 -14.46 -0.04 -37.28
CA ALA A 850 -15.45 -0.35 -38.30
C ALA A 850 -15.08 0.30 -39.64
N GLN A 851 -15.04 -0.53 -40.68
CA GLN A 851 -14.54 -0.13 -42.00
C GLN A 851 -15.65 0.55 -42.82
N PRO A 852 -15.37 1.64 -43.57
CA PRO A 852 -16.40 2.31 -44.37
C PRO A 852 -17.01 1.39 -45.44
N GLN A 853 -18.33 1.45 -45.64
CA GLN A 853 -19.07 0.56 -46.55
C GLN A 853 -18.57 0.57 -48.01
N ASN A 854 -17.90 1.65 -48.41
CA ASN A 854 -17.45 1.87 -49.78
C ASN A 854 -16.06 1.31 -50.08
N ARG A 855 -15.34 0.82 -49.07
CA ARG A 855 -13.98 0.27 -49.19
C ARG A 855 -13.81 -0.72 -50.36
N PRO A 856 -14.75 -1.64 -50.66
CA PRO A 856 -14.62 -2.57 -51.78
C PRO A 856 -14.57 -1.94 -53.18
N PHE A 857 -14.94 -0.66 -53.34
CA PHE A 857 -14.83 0.05 -54.62
C PHE A 857 -13.44 0.62 -54.88
N PHE A 858 -12.61 0.70 -53.84
CA PHE A 858 -11.28 1.31 -53.89
C PHE A 858 -10.15 0.30 -53.69
N GLY A 859 -10.46 -0.99 -53.58
CA GLY A 859 -9.46 -2.04 -53.34
C GLY A 859 -10.07 -3.37 -52.93
N GLU A 860 -9.20 -4.30 -52.55
CA GLU A 860 -9.57 -5.65 -52.15
C GLU A 860 -9.58 -5.80 -50.64
N VAL A 861 -10.57 -6.51 -50.10
CA VAL A 861 -10.66 -6.87 -48.68
C VAL A 861 -10.46 -8.38 -48.55
N SER A 862 -9.46 -8.79 -47.78
CA SER A 862 -9.18 -10.19 -47.48
C SER A 862 -9.42 -10.50 -46.00
N ASN A 863 -10.11 -11.62 -45.74
CA ASN A 863 -10.27 -12.18 -44.40
C ASN A 863 -9.39 -13.43 -44.19
N ASP A 864 -8.56 -13.78 -45.17
CA ASP A 864 -7.72 -14.98 -45.15
C ASP A 864 -6.29 -14.63 -44.69
N PRO A 865 -5.82 -15.16 -43.54
CA PRO A 865 -4.46 -14.93 -43.05
C PRO A 865 -3.37 -15.46 -44.00
N HIS A 866 -3.72 -16.35 -44.94
CA HIS A 866 -2.81 -16.92 -45.93
C HIS A 866 -2.97 -16.31 -47.32
N SER A 867 -3.74 -15.23 -47.45
CA SER A 867 -3.70 -14.39 -48.64
C SER A 867 -2.48 -13.49 -48.61
N ALA A 868 -2.01 -13.01 -49.77
CA ALA A 868 -0.89 -12.07 -49.84
C ALA A 868 -1.08 -10.83 -48.93
N ALA A 869 -2.32 -10.34 -48.84
CA ALA A 869 -2.67 -9.23 -47.95
C ALA A 869 -2.58 -9.62 -46.47
N GLY A 870 -3.10 -10.79 -46.10
CA GLY A 870 -3.04 -11.29 -44.73
C GLY A 870 -1.61 -11.60 -44.28
N GLU A 871 -0.78 -12.15 -45.16
CA GLU A 871 0.60 -12.49 -44.88
C GLU A 871 1.48 -11.25 -44.67
N VAL A 872 1.28 -10.20 -45.47
CA VAL A 872 1.93 -8.90 -45.26
C VAL A 872 1.50 -8.28 -43.94
N TYR A 873 0.21 -8.35 -43.61
CA TYR A 873 -0.32 -7.81 -42.36
C TYR A 873 0.28 -8.49 -41.12
N ALA A 874 0.39 -9.83 -41.14
CA ALA A 874 1.04 -10.58 -40.06
C ALA A 874 2.51 -10.21 -39.86
N LEU A 875 3.24 -9.88 -40.93
CA LEU A 875 4.62 -9.42 -40.84
C LEU A 875 4.75 -8.00 -40.29
N TYR A 876 3.79 -7.11 -40.63
CA TYR A 876 3.71 -5.77 -40.05
C TYR A 876 3.54 -5.87 -38.53
N ASP A 877 2.62 -6.69 -38.09
CA ASP A 877 2.36 -6.94 -36.68
C ASP A 877 3.59 -7.57 -35.97
N ALA A 878 4.12 -8.67 -36.50
CA ALA A 878 5.21 -9.38 -35.83
C ALA A 878 6.53 -8.58 -35.72
N VAL A 879 6.82 -7.70 -36.68
CA VAL A 879 8.09 -6.94 -36.74
C VAL A 879 7.95 -5.50 -36.25
N LEU A 880 6.86 -4.83 -36.61
CA LEU A 880 6.65 -3.41 -36.35
C LEU A 880 5.60 -3.16 -35.27
N HIS A 881 4.97 -4.22 -34.76
CA HIS A 881 4.01 -4.17 -33.66
C HIS A 881 2.83 -3.21 -33.93
N ARG A 882 2.41 -3.14 -35.19
CA ARG A 882 1.28 -2.32 -35.64
C ARG A 882 0.68 -2.86 -36.94
N PRO A 883 -0.57 -2.50 -37.26
CA PRO A 883 -1.11 -2.69 -38.60
C PRO A 883 -0.27 -1.98 -39.66
N SER A 884 -0.31 -2.56 -40.85
CA SER A 884 0.07 -1.89 -42.09
C SER A 884 -0.73 -0.60 -42.30
N ASP A 885 -0.05 0.49 -42.63
CA ASP A 885 -0.71 1.65 -43.23
C ASP A 885 -1.19 1.32 -44.65
N VAL A 886 -2.12 2.09 -45.19
CA VAL A 886 -2.78 1.78 -46.49
C VAL A 886 -1.77 1.70 -47.63
N GLY A 887 -0.80 2.62 -47.67
CA GLY A 887 0.23 2.67 -48.72
C GLY A 887 1.23 1.53 -48.59
N GLY A 888 1.69 1.24 -47.37
CA GLY A 888 2.54 0.11 -47.05
C GLY A 888 1.87 -1.22 -47.40
N GLN A 889 0.61 -1.41 -46.98
CA GLN A 889 -0.17 -2.60 -47.29
C GLN A 889 -0.31 -2.80 -48.80
N GLN A 890 -0.62 -1.72 -49.54
CA GLN A 890 -0.71 -1.73 -50.99
C GLN A 890 0.61 -2.14 -51.65
N TYR A 891 1.71 -1.48 -51.28
CA TYR A 891 3.03 -1.72 -51.88
C TYR A 891 3.51 -3.15 -51.61
N TRP A 892 3.52 -3.56 -50.33
CA TRP A 892 4.06 -4.86 -49.93
C TRP A 892 3.23 -6.03 -50.43
N THR A 893 1.89 -5.91 -50.43
CA THR A 893 1.01 -6.91 -51.05
C THR A 893 1.24 -7.01 -52.55
N GLY A 894 1.47 -5.87 -53.22
CA GLY A 894 1.76 -5.83 -54.66
C GLY A 894 3.07 -6.54 -55.02
N VAL A 895 4.17 -6.22 -54.35
CA VAL A 895 5.47 -6.88 -54.62
C VAL A 895 5.48 -8.34 -54.19
N HIS A 896 4.74 -8.71 -53.13
CA HIS A 896 4.58 -10.09 -52.72
C HIS A 896 3.79 -10.89 -53.76
N SER A 897 2.68 -10.33 -54.27
CA SER A 897 1.89 -10.92 -55.35
C SER A 897 2.69 -11.04 -56.67
N ALA A 898 3.68 -10.18 -56.87
CA ALA A 898 4.62 -10.24 -57.99
C ALA A 898 5.78 -11.24 -57.79
N GLY A 899 5.86 -11.92 -56.64
CA GLY A 899 6.78 -13.02 -56.37
C GLY A 899 7.91 -12.75 -55.38
N LEU A 900 7.93 -11.59 -54.69
CA LEU A 900 8.87 -11.35 -53.58
C LEU A 900 8.54 -12.26 -52.40
N SER A 901 9.53 -12.90 -51.75
CA SER A 901 9.27 -13.87 -50.69
C SER A 901 8.94 -13.21 -49.34
N LEU A 902 8.21 -13.91 -48.46
CA LEU A 902 7.94 -13.43 -47.09
C LEU A 902 9.22 -13.27 -46.27
N HIS A 903 10.24 -14.09 -46.52
CA HIS A 903 11.57 -13.88 -45.94
C HIS A 903 12.12 -12.52 -46.37
N ASP A 904 12.10 -12.18 -47.66
CA ASP A 904 12.67 -10.92 -48.15
C ASP A 904 11.92 -9.70 -47.60
N ILE A 905 10.60 -9.82 -47.41
CA ILE A 905 9.76 -8.77 -46.81
C ILE A 905 10.09 -8.64 -45.31
N ALA A 906 10.13 -9.75 -44.57
CA ALA A 906 10.52 -9.75 -43.16
C ALA A 906 11.93 -9.17 -42.95
N GLN A 907 12.87 -9.49 -43.84
CA GLN A 907 14.21 -8.91 -43.83
C GLN A 907 14.19 -7.40 -44.11
N ALA A 908 13.39 -6.94 -45.08
CA ALA A 908 13.26 -5.51 -45.35
C ALA A 908 12.63 -4.74 -44.18
N PHE A 909 11.66 -5.33 -43.47
CA PHE A 909 11.09 -4.72 -42.26
C PHE A 909 12.12 -4.69 -41.14
N LEU A 910 12.83 -5.79 -40.91
CA LEU A 910 13.89 -5.87 -39.91
C LEU A 910 14.98 -4.84 -40.18
N ASP A 911 15.38 -4.62 -41.43
CA ASP A 911 16.43 -3.66 -41.81
C ASP A 911 15.96 -2.19 -41.78
N SER A 912 14.65 -1.95 -41.66
CA SER A 912 14.10 -0.61 -41.52
C SER A 912 14.47 0.00 -40.17
N SER A 913 14.52 1.33 -40.08
CA SER A 913 14.78 2.02 -38.81
C SER A 913 13.78 1.63 -37.71
N GLU A 914 12.51 1.39 -38.07
CA GLU A 914 11.43 0.99 -37.17
C GLU A 914 11.60 -0.47 -36.70
N GLY A 915 11.90 -1.39 -37.63
CA GLY A 915 12.20 -2.77 -37.26
C GLY A 915 13.45 -2.90 -36.39
N GLN A 916 14.47 -2.06 -36.62
CA GLN A 916 15.64 -1.99 -35.74
C GLN A 916 15.30 -1.39 -34.36
N SER A 917 14.33 -0.48 -34.23
CA SER A 917 13.92 -0.02 -32.90
C SER A 917 13.19 -1.10 -32.09
N HIS A 918 12.44 -1.98 -32.74
CA HIS A 918 11.71 -3.06 -32.06
C HIS A 918 12.57 -4.32 -31.84
N LEU A 919 13.34 -4.73 -32.85
CA LEU A 919 14.05 -6.02 -32.88
C LEU A 919 15.57 -5.88 -33.10
N GLY A 920 16.11 -4.66 -33.13
CA GLY A 920 17.53 -4.38 -33.33
C GLY A 920 18.37 -4.65 -32.08
N SER A 921 18.53 -5.93 -31.71
CA SER A 921 19.42 -6.36 -30.64
C SER A 921 20.71 -6.99 -31.16
N GLY A 922 21.80 -6.84 -30.41
CA GLY A 922 23.14 -7.31 -30.79
C GLY A 922 23.37 -8.81 -30.65
N ASP A 923 22.58 -9.51 -29.81
CA ASP A 923 22.66 -10.96 -29.61
C ASP A 923 21.31 -11.67 -29.87
N ASN A 924 21.36 -12.99 -29.98
CA ASN A 924 20.18 -13.80 -30.34
C ASN A 924 19.17 -13.95 -29.20
N LEU A 925 19.61 -13.91 -27.94
CA LEU A 925 18.72 -14.06 -26.79
C LEU A 925 17.80 -12.85 -26.67
N SER A 926 18.36 -11.65 -26.69
CA SER A 926 17.58 -10.42 -26.64
C SER A 926 16.69 -10.26 -27.87
N PHE A 927 17.13 -10.72 -29.05
CA PHE A 927 16.27 -10.74 -30.25
C PHE A 927 15.03 -11.62 -30.07
N VAL A 928 15.21 -12.84 -29.55
CA VAL A 928 14.11 -13.79 -29.32
C VAL A 928 13.15 -13.24 -28.27
N GLN A 929 13.66 -12.68 -27.17
CA GLN A 929 12.84 -12.07 -26.13
C GLN A 929 12.00 -10.91 -26.68
N ALA A 930 12.61 -10.05 -27.51
CA ALA A 930 11.89 -8.97 -28.19
C ALA A 930 10.83 -9.51 -29.16
N LEU A 931 11.12 -10.58 -29.91
CA LEU A 931 10.18 -11.17 -30.86
C LEU A 931 8.96 -11.81 -30.17
N TYR A 932 9.14 -12.44 -29.00
CA TYR A 932 8.03 -12.89 -28.16
C TYR A 932 7.14 -11.72 -27.73
N GLN A 933 7.75 -10.58 -27.42
CA GLN A 933 7.01 -9.39 -27.03
C GLN A 933 6.25 -8.77 -28.22
N THR A 934 6.90 -8.58 -29.37
CA THR A 934 6.29 -7.88 -30.51
C THR A 934 5.25 -8.73 -31.25
N ALA A 935 5.49 -10.04 -31.39
CA ALA A 935 4.63 -10.90 -32.20
C ALA A 935 3.63 -11.72 -31.39
N LEU A 936 3.78 -11.82 -30.06
CA LEU A 936 2.91 -12.66 -29.22
C LEU A 936 2.44 -11.96 -27.94
N ASP A 937 2.80 -10.69 -27.74
CA ASP A 937 2.39 -9.87 -26.59
C ASP A 937 2.71 -10.46 -25.22
N ARG A 938 3.78 -11.26 -25.11
CA ARG A 938 4.16 -11.89 -23.84
C ARG A 938 5.64 -12.19 -23.75
N ALA A 939 6.11 -12.42 -22.52
CA ALA A 939 7.40 -13.04 -22.30
C ALA A 939 7.41 -14.50 -22.83
N GLY A 940 8.53 -14.88 -23.45
CA GLY A 940 8.78 -16.26 -23.82
C GLY A 940 9.05 -17.13 -22.58
N ASP A 941 8.54 -18.36 -22.58
CA ASP A 941 8.90 -19.33 -21.54
C ASP A 941 10.35 -19.79 -21.71
N THR A 942 10.96 -20.27 -20.63
CA THR A 942 12.37 -20.68 -20.62
C THR A 942 12.70 -21.70 -21.72
N GLY A 943 11.80 -22.64 -22.00
CA GLY A 943 12.01 -23.66 -23.03
C GLY A 943 11.91 -23.09 -24.45
N GLY A 944 10.91 -22.26 -24.71
CA GLY A 944 10.70 -21.58 -25.97
C GLY A 944 11.84 -20.63 -26.33
N VAL A 945 12.22 -19.76 -25.38
CA VAL A 945 13.35 -18.82 -25.57
C VAL A 945 14.64 -19.59 -25.87
N GLN A 946 14.92 -20.68 -25.14
CA GLN A 946 16.10 -21.50 -25.36
C GLN A 946 16.10 -22.17 -26.74
N TYR A 947 14.95 -22.71 -27.18
CA TYR A 947 14.82 -23.35 -28.49
C TYR A 947 15.13 -22.38 -29.64
N TRP A 948 14.51 -21.20 -29.63
CA TRP A 948 14.69 -20.21 -30.69
C TRP A 948 16.10 -19.62 -30.69
N THR A 949 16.65 -19.31 -29.51
CA THR A 949 18.03 -18.81 -29.37
C THR A 949 19.02 -19.84 -29.93
N SER A 950 18.86 -21.11 -29.55
CA SER A 950 19.71 -22.20 -30.05
C SER A 950 19.60 -22.40 -31.56
N SER A 951 18.42 -22.18 -32.14
CA SER A 951 18.18 -22.31 -33.58
C SER A 951 18.88 -21.20 -34.37
N LEU A 952 18.84 -19.96 -33.86
CA LEU A 952 19.58 -18.82 -34.42
C LEU A 952 21.09 -19.01 -34.29
N ASP A 953 21.57 -19.51 -33.15
CA ASP A 953 22.99 -19.83 -32.93
C ASP A 953 23.49 -20.94 -33.89
N GLN A 954 22.59 -21.81 -34.34
CA GLN A 954 22.85 -22.87 -35.33
C GLN A 954 22.66 -22.42 -36.78
N GLY A 955 22.37 -21.13 -37.02
CA GLY A 955 22.35 -20.52 -38.35
C GLY A 955 20.97 -20.33 -38.98
N LEU A 956 19.88 -20.48 -38.23
CA LEU A 956 18.58 -19.97 -38.67
C LEU A 956 18.66 -18.44 -38.85
N SER A 957 18.08 -17.90 -39.92
CA SER A 957 18.05 -16.45 -40.11
C SER A 957 17.02 -15.79 -39.19
N ARG A 958 17.26 -14.53 -38.82
CA ARG A 958 16.29 -13.74 -38.04
C ARG A 958 14.97 -13.52 -38.81
N ALA A 959 15.05 -13.36 -40.13
CA ALA A 959 13.88 -13.25 -40.99
C ALA A 959 13.03 -14.55 -40.99
N ASP A 960 13.65 -15.72 -41.02
CA ASP A 960 12.92 -17.00 -40.94
C ASP A 960 12.30 -17.23 -39.55
N ALA A 961 12.96 -16.78 -38.49
CA ALA A 961 12.38 -16.77 -37.14
C ALA A 961 11.15 -15.85 -37.07
N ILE A 962 11.25 -14.61 -37.60
CA ILE A 962 10.12 -13.67 -37.70
C ILE A 962 8.94 -14.31 -38.44
N VAL A 963 9.18 -14.88 -39.62
CA VAL A 963 8.13 -15.55 -40.41
C VAL A 963 7.50 -16.68 -39.58
N SER A 964 8.29 -17.46 -38.85
CA SER A 964 7.76 -18.53 -38.00
C SER A 964 6.88 -18.03 -36.86
N PHE A 965 7.22 -16.89 -36.24
CA PHE A 965 6.40 -16.26 -35.20
C PHE A 965 5.13 -15.63 -35.79
N ALA A 966 5.27 -14.86 -36.87
CA ALA A 966 4.18 -14.17 -37.55
C ALA A 966 3.05 -15.12 -37.96
N PHE A 967 3.41 -16.32 -38.43
CA PHE A 967 2.47 -17.36 -38.86
C PHE A 967 2.26 -18.48 -37.83
N SER A 968 2.69 -18.27 -36.58
CA SER A 968 2.38 -19.18 -35.49
C SER A 968 0.85 -19.19 -35.24
N ALA A 969 0.33 -20.32 -34.77
CA ALA A 969 -1.09 -20.43 -34.45
C ALA A 969 -1.53 -19.44 -33.35
N GLU A 970 -0.60 -19.06 -32.47
CA GLU A 970 -0.82 -18.09 -31.40
C GLU A 970 -0.95 -16.67 -31.97
N ASN A 971 0.00 -16.22 -32.79
CA ASN A 971 -0.10 -14.89 -33.40
C ASN A 971 -1.34 -14.75 -34.29
N LEU A 972 -1.59 -15.74 -35.15
CA LEU A 972 -2.77 -15.71 -36.03
C LEU A 972 -4.09 -15.72 -35.25
N ALA A 973 -4.14 -16.36 -34.09
CA ALA A 973 -5.30 -16.30 -33.20
C ALA A 973 -5.46 -14.90 -32.59
N GLY A 974 -4.37 -14.24 -32.19
CA GLY A 974 -4.37 -12.85 -31.74
C GLY A 974 -4.90 -11.88 -32.82
N LEU A 975 -4.53 -12.15 -34.08
CA LEU A 975 -4.94 -11.35 -35.23
C LEU A 975 -6.34 -11.69 -35.80
N GLN A 976 -7.04 -12.68 -35.26
CA GLN A 976 -8.33 -13.14 -35.79
C GLN A 976 -9.36 -12.01 -35.88
N SER A 977 -9.35 -11.07 -34.93
CA SER A 977 -10.22 -9.89 -34.96
C SER A 977 -9.94 -9.01 -36.19
N ALA A 978 -8.67 -8.72 -36.48
CA ALA A 978 -8.27 -7.94 -37.66
C ALA A 978 -8.67 -8.66 -38.95
N TYR A 979 -8.43 -9.97 -39.06
CA TYR A 979 -8.86 -10.76 -40.21
C TYR A 979 -10.38 -10.79 -40.37
N SER A 980 -11.14 -10.87 -39.27
CA SER A 980 -12.60 -10.85 -39.33
C SER A 980 -13.15 -9.50 -39.79
N ALA A 981 -12.46 -8.39 -39.46
CA ALA A 981 -12.78 -7.06 -39.95
C ALA A 981 -12.36 -6.83 -41.42
N GLY A 982 -11.40 -7.62 -41.91
CA GLY A 982 -10.92 -7.62 -43.28
C GLY A 982 -9.72 -6.70 -43.49
N ILE A 983 -8.62 -7.28 -43.94
CA ILE A 983 -7.39 -6.59 -44.33
C ILE A 983 -7.58 -6.00 -45.72
N PHE A 984 -7.29 -4.72 -45.89
CA PHE A 984 -7.53 -4.07 -47.17
C PHE A 984 -6.27 -3.64 -47.86
N THR A 985 -6.26 -3.92 -49.15
CA THR A 985 -5.21 -3.53 -50.06
C THR A 985 -5.81 -2.55 -51.04
N ALA A 986 -5.35 -1.29 -51.01
CA ALA A 986 -5.84 -0.26 -51.92
C ALA A 986 -5.53 -0.63 -53.37
N ASP A 987 -6.48 -0.37 -54.26
CA ASP A 987 -6.26 -0.39 -55.71
C ASP A 987 -5.67 0.97 -56.11
N ALA A 988 -4.45 0.95 -56.65
CA ALA A 988 -3.73 2.15 -57.04
C ALA A 988 -4.51 2.92 -58.11
N ASP A 989 -5.05 2.19 -59.09
CA ASP A 989 -5.83 2.74 -60.19
C ASP A 989 -7.12 3.41 -59.69
N ALA A 990 -7.73 2.88 -58.64
CA ALA A 990 -8.93 3.47 -58.03
C ALA A 990 -8.60 4.75 -57.25
N GLY A 991 -7.50 4.77 -56.49
CA GLY A 991 -7.02 5.98 -55.83
C GLY A 991 -6.68 7.09 -56.83
N GLU A 992 -5.99 6.74 -57.91
CA GLU A 992 -5.64 7.66 -58.99
C GLU A 992 -6.87 8.24 -59.68
N ALA A 993 -7.84 7.39 -60.05
CA ALA A 993 -9.11 7.82 -60.61
C ALA A 993 -9.87 8.77 -59.67
N ALA A 994 -9.92 8.45 -58.37
CA ALA A 994 -10.59 9.30 -57.38
C ALA A 994 -9.91 10.66 -57.22
N ARG A 995 -8.57 10.73 -57.21
CA ARG A 995 -7.84 12.01 -57.19
C ARG A 995 -8.11 12.86 -58.44
N LEU A 996 -8.30 12.25 -59.61
CA LEU A 996 -8.76 12.96 -60.80
C LEU A 996 -10.18 13.53 -60.62
N TYR A 997 -11.11 12.79 -60.01
CA TYR A 997 -12.44 13.32 -59.67
C TYR A 997 -12.38 14.53 -58.74
N TYR A 998 -11.60 14.45 -57.65
CA TYR A 998 -11.44 15.57 -56.73
C TYR A 998 -10.79 16.77 -57.43
N GLY A 999 -9.64 16.59 -58.07
CA GLY A 999 -8.90 17.68 -58.70
C GLY A 999 -9.65 18.34 -59.86
N LEU A 1000 -10.21 17.55 -60.78
CA LEU A 1000 -10.82 18.06 -62.01
C LEU A 1000 -12.32 18.33 -61.92
N LEU A 1001 -13.04 17.70 -60.98
CA LEU A 1001 -14.51 17.86 -60.86
C LEU A 1001 -14.96 18.40 -59.51
N ASN A 1002 -14.06 18.51 -58.52
CA ASN A 1002 -14.33 18.97 -57.15
C ASN A 1002 -15.47 18.20 -56.46
N ARG A 1003 -15.45 16.87 -56.58
CA ARG A 1003 -16.37 15.96 -55.90
C ARG A 1003 -15.78 14.55 -55.84
N ALA A 1004 -16.31 13.72 -54.95
CA ALA A 1004 -16.02 12.30 -54.98
C ALA A 1004 -16.57 11.63 -56.27
N PRO A 1005 -15.99 10.50 -56.70
CA PRO A 1005 -16.59 9.66 -57.73
C PRO A 1005 -17.92 9.06 -57.26
N ASP A 1006 -18.80 8.75 -58.21
CA ASP A 1006 -19.87 7.77 -57.98
C ASP A 1006 -19.32 6.35 -58.21
N ALA A 1007 -20.02 5.33 -57.68
CA ALA A 1007 -19.56 3.93 -57.75
C ALA A 1007 -19.29 3.44 -59.19
N GLY A 1008 -20.17 3.78 -60.14
CA GLY A 1008 -20.02 3.36 -61.53
C GLY A 1008 -18.88 4.07 -62.24
N GLY A 1009 -18.71 5.37 -61.97
CA GLY A 1009 -17.61 6.18 -62.45
C GLY A 1009 -16.26 5.66 -61.98
N LEU A 1010 -16.10 5.40 -60.68
CA LEU A 1010 -14.85 4.88 -60.12
C LEU A 1010 -14.44 3.55 -60.76
N GLN A 1011 -15.39 2.62 -60.89
CA GLN A 1011 -15.15 1.31 -61.51
C GLN A 1011 -14.75 1.41 -62.98
N TYR A 1012 -15.37 2.33 -63.73
CA TYR A 1012 -15.02 2.54 -65.13
C TYR A 1012 -13.58 3.05 -65.27
N TRP A 1013 -13.21 4.09 -64.51
CA TRP A 1013 -11.90 4.72 -64.66
C TRP A 1013 -10.77 3.86 -64.11
N SER A 1014 -10.93 3.23 -62.94
CA SER A 1014 -9.96 2.27 -62.41
C SER A 1014 -9.74 1.09 -63.38
N GLY A 1015 -10.82 0.52 -63.93
CA GLY A 1015 -10.73 -0.56 -64.92
C GLY A 1015 -10.02 -0.15 -66.22
N ALA A 1016 -10.17 1.11 -66.64
CA ALA A 1016 -9.48 1.64 -67.81
C ALA A 1016 -7.98 1.85 -67.56
N LEU A 1017 -7.60 2.41 -66.40
CA LEU A 1017 -6.20 2.59 -65.97
C LEU A 1017 -5.50 1.23 -65.85
N LYS A 1018 -6.14 0.27 -65.18
CA LYS A 1018 -5.68 -1.13 -65.09
C LYS A 1018 -5.54 -1.81 -66.46
N GLY A 1019 -6.35 -1.39 -67.43
CA GLY A 1019 -6.30 -1.81 -68.83
C GLY A 1019 -5.17 -1.17 -69.65
N GLY A 1020 -4.37 -0.29 -69.06
CA GLY A 1020 -3.22 0.38 -69.68
C GLY A 1020 -3.52 1.79 -70.22
N LEU A 1021 -4.66 2.41 -69.88
CA LEU A 1021 -4.88 3.82 -70.16
C LEU A 1021 -3.91 4.67 -69.33
N SER A 1022 -3.27 5.67 -69.94
CA SER A 1022 -2.38 6.56 -69.19
C SER A 1022 -3.16 7.58 -68.37
N ASP A 1023 -2.60 8.03 -67.23
CA ASP A 1023 -3.21 9.10 -66.41
C ASP A 1023 -3.48 10.36 -67.19
N ALA A 1024 -2.60 10.70 -68.15
CA ALA A 1024 -2.76 11.86 -69.00
C ALA A 1024 -3.97 11.70 -69.94
N ASP A 1025 -4.21 10.51 -70.49
CA ASP A 1025 -5.37 10.24 -71.33
C ASP A 1025 -6.68 10.17 -70.51
N ALA A 1026 -6.60 9.63 -69.29
CA ALA A 1026 -7.70 9.68 -68.33
C ALA A 1026 -8.05 11.14 -67.98
N ALA A 1027 -7.09 11.93 -67.50
CA ALA A 1027 -7.26 13.35 -67.20
C ALA A 1027 -7.78 14.15 -68.41
N GLN A 1028 -7.29 13.86 -69.62
CA GLN A 1028 -7.78 14.49 -70.85
C GLN A 1028 -9.25 14.17 -71.11
N SER A 1029 -9.70 12.96 -70.77
CA SER A 1029 -11.10 12.55 -70.89
C SER A 1029 -11.99 13.20 -69.83
N PHE A 1030 -11.51 13.36 -68.58
CA PHE A 1030 -12.19 14.17 -67.56
C PHE A 1030 -12.33 15.63 -68.01
N ILE A 1031 -11.26 16.25 -68.51
CA ILE A 1031 -11.28 17.62 -69.03
C ILE A 1031 -12.28 17.75 -70.20
N GLY A 1032 -12.35 16.75 -71.07
CA GLY A 1032 -13.27 16.71 -72.20
C GLY A 1032 -14.73 16.40 -71.84
N SER A 1033 -15.00 15.98 -70.59
CA SER A 1033 -16.35 15.63 -70.14
C SER A 1033 -17.27 16.85 -70.11
N THR A 1034 -18.57 16.63 -70.36
CA THR A 1034 -19.58 17.68 -70.25
C THR A 1034 -19.55 18.35 -68.87
N GLU A 1035 -19.31 17.58 -67.81
CA GLU A 1035 -19.27 18.10 -66.44
C GLU A 1035 -18.11 19.10 -66.24
N HIS A 1036 -16.90 18.72 -66.64
CA HIS A 1036 -15.75 19.61 -66.57
C HIS A 1036 -15.92 20.84 -67.47
N GLN A 1037 -16.43 20.66 -68.69
CA GLN A 1037 -16.65 21.77 -69.61
C GLN A 1037 -17.68 22.79 -69.07
N VAL A 1038 -18.77 22.33 -68.46
CA VAL A 1038 -19.76 23.22 -67.82
C VAL A 1038 -19.14 24.00 -66.66
N LYS A 1039 -18.27 23.37 -65.85
CA LYS A 1039 -17.66 24.01 -64.68
C LYS A 1039 -16.49 24.93 -65.04
N TYR A 1040 -15.65 24.53 -66.00
CA TYR A 1040 -14.28 25.05 -66.11
C TYR A 1040 -13.82 25.41 -67.54
N ALA A 1041 -14.66 25.27 -68.58
CA ALA A 1041 -14.25 25.52 -69.98
C ALA A 1041 -13.74 26.94 -70.25
N SER A 1042 -14.24 27.94 -69.53
CA SER A 1042 -13.88 29.36 -69.72
C SER A 1042 -12.66 29.80 -68.90
N LEU A 1043 -12.08 28.94 -68.06
CA LEU A 1043 -10.94 29.30 -67.24
C LEU A 1043 -9.71 29.59 -68.11
N THR A 1044 -8.95 30.62 -67.73
CA THR A 1044 -7.58 30.82 -68.21
C THR A 1044 -6.67 29.72 -67.66
N ASP A 1045 -5.49 29.54 -68.25
CA ASP A 1045 -4.53 28.54 -67.77
C ASP A 1045 -4.08 28.80 -66.31
N ALA A 1046 -3.90 30.08 -65.95
CA ALA A 1046 -3.64 30.50 -64.57
C ALA A 1046 -4.79 30.09 -63.61
N ALA A 1047 -6.03 30.44 -63.96
CA ALA A 1047 -7.19 30.11 -63.12
C ALA A 1047 -7.47 28.59 -63.06
N PHE A 1048 -7.09 27.83 -64.10
CA PHE A 1048 -7.16 26.37 -64.10
C PHE A 1048 -6.18 25.76 -63.09
N VAL A 1049 -4.94 26.25 -63.04
CA VAL A 1049 -3.94 25.84 -62.02
C VAL A 1049 -4.44 26.15 -60.61
N ASP A 1050 -4.95 27.37 -60.37
CA ASP A 1050 -5.50 27.75 -59.06
C ASP A 1050 -6.64 26.83 -58.60
N THR A 1051 -7.50 26.42 -59.54
CA THR A 1051 -8.61 25.50 -59.26
C THR A 1051 -8.10 24.11 -58.85
N LEU A 1052 -7.05 23.61 -59.52
CA LEU A 1052 -6.46 22.31 -59.17
C LEU A 1052 -5.80 22.34 -57.77
N TYR A 1053 -5.10 23.41 -57.42
CA TYR A 1053 -4.55 23.59 -56.07
C TYR A 1053 -5.65 23.58 -55.01
N GLN A 1054 -6.74 24.32 -55.26
CA GLN A 1054 -7.84 24.38 -54.30
C GLN A 1054 -8.55 23.04 -54.15
N ASN A 1055 -8.79 22.33 -55.24
CA ASN A 1055 -9.57 21.10 -55.25
C ASN A 1055 -8.76 19.87 -54.80
N ALA A 1056 -7.50 19.77 -55.22
CA ALA A 1056 -6.67 18.60 -54.96
C ALA A 1056 -5.79 18.75 -53.71
N LEU A 1057 -5.41 19.98 -53.35
CA LEU A 1057 -4.49 20.26 -52.24
C LEU A 1057 -5.15 21.05 -51.09
N GLY A 1058 -6.41 21.48 -51.26
CA GLY A 1058 -7.17 22.19 -50.24
C GLY A 1058 -6.73 23.63 -49.97
N ARG A 1059 -5.82 24.17 -50.77
CA ARG A 1059 -5.21 25.49 -50.56
C ARG A 1059 -5.05 26.27 -51.86
N GLN A 1060 -4.77 27.57 -51.75
CA GLN A 1060 -4.40 28.39 -52.89
C GLN A 1060 -2.96 28.08 -53.34
N ALA A 1061 -2.69 28.25 -54.64
CA ALA A 1061 -1.34 28.16 -55.17
C ALA A 1061 -0.49 29.32 -54.62
N ASP A 1062 0.72 29.01 -54.17
CA ASP A 1062 1.73 30.03 -53.91
C ASP A 1062 2.28 30.55 -55.25
N THR A 1063 2.91 31.73 -55.20
CA THR A 1063 3.43 32.39 -56.42
C THR A 1063 4.37 31.49 -57.22
N GLY A 1064 5.22 30.69 -56.55
CA GLY A 1064 6.20 29.82 -57.22
C GLY A 1064 5.54 28.62 -57.89
N GLY A 1065 4.64 27.93 -57.19
CA GLY A 1065 3.87 26.82 -57.74
C GLY A 1065 2.97 27.25 -58.90
N HIS A 1066 2.24 28.35 -58.74
CA HIS A 1066 1.39 28.91 -59.79
C HIS A 1066 2.20 29.24 -61.06
N ASP A 1067 3.31 29.98 -60.91
CA ASP A 1067 4.13 30.41 -62.06
C ASP A 1067 4.79 29.23 -62.77
N TYR A 1068 5.20 28.19 -62.02
CA TYR A 1068 5.77 26.97 -62.59
C TYR A 1068 4.76 26.24 -63.50
N TRP A 1069 3.58 25.90 -62.97
CA TRP A 1069 2.56 25.15 -63.73
C TRP A 1069 1.95 25.97 -64.87
N ALA A 1070 1.71 27.26 -64.66
CA ALA A 1070 1.28 28.17 -65.72
C ALA A 1070 2.36 28.31 -66.81
N GLY A 1071 3.65 28.30 -66.42
CA GLY A 1071 4.79 28.28 -67.33
C GLY A 1071 4.85 27.03 -68.20
N ILE A 1072 4.53 25.85 -67.65
CA ILE A 1072 4.43 24.59 -68.41
C ILE A 1072 3.33 24.70 -69.49
N LEU A 1073 2.17 25.26 -69.15
CA LEU A 1073 1.08 25.47 -70.12
C LEU A 1073 1.48 26.48 -71.21
N ALA A 1074 2.14 27.58 -70.83
CA ALA A 1074 2.64 28.58 -71.78
C ALA A 1074 3.69 28.03 -72.75
N GLN A 1075 4.42 26.99 -72.35
CA GLN A 1075 5.42 26.30 -73.18
C GLN A 1075 4.84 25.16 -74.04
N GLY A 1076 3.51 24.99 -74.05
CA GLY A 1076 2.81 24.00 -74.87
C GLY A 1076 2.51 22.67 -74.16
N GLY A 1077 2.72 22.58 -72.84
CA GLY A 1077 2.22 21.46 -72.04
C GLY A 1077 0.69 21.40 -72.06
N SER A 1078 0.12 20.19 -71.96
CA SER A 1078 -1.33 20.02 -71.96
C SER A 1078 -1.90 20.24 -70.55
N ARG A 1079 -3.13 20.76 -70.46
CA ARG A 1079 -3.87 20.83 -69.19
C ARG A 1079 -4.00 19.48 -68.51
N ALA A 1080 -4.09 18.39 -69.28
CA ALA A 1080 -4.11 17.03 -68.76
C ALA A 1080 -2.80 16.67 -68.03
N SER A 1081 -1.63 17.00 -68.63
CA SER A 1081 -0.33 16.74 -67.98
C SER A 1081 -0.13 17.55 -66.70
N VAL A 1082 -0.60 18.80 -66.67
CA VAL A 1082 -0.56 19.65 -65.46
C VAL A 1082 -1.53 19.15 -64.40
N ALA A 1083 -2.73 18.70 -64.80
CA ALA A 1083 -3.69 18.10 -63.88
C ALA A 1083 -3.09 16.87 -63.19
N VAL A 1084 -2.55 15.90 -63.95
CA VAL A 1084 -1.91 14.71 -63.38
C VAL A 1084 -0.77 15.10 -62.43
N GLY A 1085 0.10 16.03 -62.84
CA GLY A 1085 1.24 16.46 -62.01
C GLY A 1085 0.85 17.09 -60.68
N ILE A 1086 -0.35 17.70 -60.58
CA ILE A 1086 -0.86 18.27 -59.33
C ILE A 1086 -1.69 17.25 -58.56
N THR A 1087 -2.62 16.55 -59.21
CA THR A 1087 -3.57 15.65 -58.53
C THR A 1087 -2.95 14.35 -58.06
N GLN A 1088 -1.85 13.91 -58.67
CA GLN A 1088 -1.10 12.71 -58.24
C GLN A 1088 0.19 13.08 -57.48
N SER A 1089 0.29 14.32 -56.98
CA SER A 1089 1.42 14.72 -56.15
C SER A 1089 1.29 14.18 -54.72
N ASP A 1090 2.42 14.02 -54.02
CA ASP A 1090 2.44 13.60 -52.61
C ASP A 1090 1.55 14.48 -51.72
N GLU A 1091 1.49 15.78 -52.02
CA GLU A 1091 0.65 16.73 -51.31
C GLU A 1091 -0.85 16.46 -51.55
N ALA A 1092 -1.24 16.10 -52.77
CA ALA A 1092 -2.62 15.70 -53.06
C ALA A 1092 -2.99 14.39 -52.37
N HIS A 1093 -2.06 13.42 -52.35
CA HIS A 1093 -2.25 12.17 -51.60
C HIS A 1093 -2.48 12.46 -50.12
N GLN A 1094 -1.68 13.33 -49.50
CA GLN A 1094 -1.85 13.71 -48.10
C GLN A 1094 -3.17 14.45 -47.84
N HIS A 1095 -3.52 15.43 -48.70
CA HIS A 1095 -4.74 16.19 -48.52
C HIS A 1095 -6.01 15.33 -48.67
N LEU A 1096 -6.01 14.41 -49.64
CA LEU A 1096 -7.17 13.59 -49.97
C LEU A 1096 -7.23 12.25 -49.24
N LEU A 1097 -6.22 11.92 -48.43
CA LEU A 1097 -6.13 10.68 -47.65
C LEU A 1097 -7.42 10.41 -46.87
N SER A 1098 -7.94 11.42 -46.17
CA SER A 1098 -9.15 11.29 -45.35
C SER A 1098 -10.42 11.04 -46.16
N PHE A 1099 -10.38 11.25 -47.48
CA PHE A 1099 -11.53 11.10 -48.35
C PHE A 1099 -11.46 9.88 -49.26
N ILE A 1100 -10.25 9.51 -49.66
CA ILE A 1100 -9.97 8.42 -50.58
C ILE A 1100 -9.48 7.24 -49.74
N GLU A 1101 -8.23 7.24 -49.28
CA GLU A 1101 -7.58 6.08 -48.66
C GLU A 1101 -8.04 5.72 -47.24
N THR A 1102 -8.71 6.61 -46.51
CA THR A 1102 -9.26 6.28 -45.18
C THR A 1102 -10.74 6.60 -45.04
N GLY A 1103 -11.30 7.47 -45.91
CA GLY A 1103 -12.72 7.84 -45.90
C GLY A 1103 -13.58 7.12 -46.93
N TRP A 1104 -12.98 6.61 -48.01
CA TRP A 1104 -13.64 5.88 -49.09
C TRP A 1104 -14.96 6.53 -49.55
N HIS A 1105 -15.01 7.84 -49.76
CA HIS A 1105 -16.28 8.52 -50.06
C HIS A 1105 -16.73 8.27 -51.51
N LEU A 1106 -18.03 8.01 -51.67
CA LEU A 1106 -18.74 7.98 -52.95
C LEU A 1106 -19.95 8.91 -52.86
N VAL A 1107 -20.36 9.50 -53.99
CA VAL A 1107 -21.56 10.35 -54.11
C VAL A 1107 -22.73 9.67 -54.79
#